data_AF-A0A7S4HN63-F1
#
_entry.id   AF-A0A7S4HN63-F1
#
_cell.length_a   1.000
_cell.length_b   1.000
_cell.length_c   1.000
_cell.angle_alpha   90.00
_cell.angle_beta   90.00
_cell.angle_gamma   90.00
#
_symmetry.space_group_name_H-M   'P 1'
#
loop_
_entity.id
_entity.type
_entity.pdbx_description
1 polymer ?
#
loop_
_entity_poly.entity_id
_entity_poly.type
_entity_poly.pdbx_seq_one_letter_code
_entity_poly.pdbx_strand_id
1 'polypeptide(L)'
;MAAPSFGDALSTFREDMTNMMERTKASTGDTESDVQLLKSKRNYANDGLIERDVTDTPPVLDDLNQPDPPFSESYWVSPPFRMLVIGGAFFFFPFLTTFLINIIDIDENEYEIINGQFGPSVSVLYGTFVALTLEILYKRQCNIQENSTLEASLLAQVTQNVLSLFRDDAIVAREASQIVADQVRVIASRSRGAEMLTIMRADPYARMLSLVDRFQKSTNDFTLQEEALIECLRGEIPQLMESRAKRLSDEASELPPTHYLVLSLLTGLSLIGFTSATLTIVDENGKPPLESRLVFAGLTAIFFLFYNFCRDLNNPFGGVYQIKRAGADAFLLQIKSTLASQPFGPEVRFDSGGFRQSFDGPDLACEDECVLECEDDDEFCGPAFGMSQNALASAAAAATPTTATVMPKVDAAEAGDKEMICDDDEECDPDDGDVYLLDDWDDGDDENDPDGWEYYDDYGDYDDDDAYLPGAVEGTGTAAVAAAAGASVMKNAEKSAPPLPGVKEMICDDDEECDPDDGDVYLLDDWDDGDDENDPDGWEYYDDYGDYDDDDAYLPGAVEGTGTAAVAAAAGASVMKNAEKSAPPLPPGSDPALLYFLGTSGFGATSCVYDVEKSTANMEEADLLLGSTEVLRAEELFRRKKLAEKRSRFGEDWERESLGERDVQTLRDLDERKEQERFAARETVKRPREQCREKERFASDESTRLTEDDVDELVEKVLIPQDKKEQEKATAAEAEAEAKRLAEEEARLRAREEELQKRAREEEAAAAEAEAKRAAEEEEEAMKAAKVEAEAKAKRDAEEAAAARKAAKEATEAEQRRKEEAEEEERRRRELAAREAYDSSLSALKDPATGVSFPPKLEDDLYLMGVGVRRKAIINVYSVGAYSSYEARTCLSGDSSSSPGRNKNDVLERLQSAVKSADRTSFILNMTFKASAEAMAGAIADSVAPRHAGDQTNVDELKKIILEGVKKVKKGGAATKGTTFRFDCDKDGLSVSVDRENVGRVASRTLSGAFCDVFLDDKAVSPALRDSIYGNC
;
A
#
# COMPACT_ATOMS: atom_id res chain seq x y z
N MET A 1 -40.56 5.74 73.43
CA MET A 1 -39.47 5.90 72.46
C MET A 1 -38.17 5.55 73.15
N ALA A 2 -37.53 4.45 72.76
CA ALA A 2 -36.12 4.25 73.05
C ALA A 2 -35.32 4.91 71.92
N ALA A 3 -34.16 5.49 72.22
CA ALA A 3 -33.24 5.88 71.14
C ALA A 3 -32.66 4.61 70.50
N PRO A 4 -32.44 4.58 69.17
CA PRO A 4 -31.68 3.50 68.55
C PRO A 4 -30.28 3.43 69.17
N SER A 5 -29.68 2.25 69.23
CA SER A 5 -28.35 2.11 69.78
C SER A 5 -27.31 2.76 68.87
N PHE A 6 -26.18 3.15 69.45
CA PHE A 6 -25.06 3.68 68.68
C PHE A 6 -24.47 2.64 67.71
N GLY A 7 -24.73 1.34 67.92
CA GLY A 7 -24.42 0.28 66.96
C GLY A 7 -25.31 0.37 65.72
N ASP A 8 -26.64 0.46 65.92
CA ASP A 8 -27.62 0.50 64.83
C ASP A 8 -27.37 1.70 63.90
N ALA A 9 -27.12 2.87 64.49
CA ALA A 9 -26.77 4.09 63.75
C ALA A 9 -25.46 3.97 62.95
N LEU A 10 -24.48 3.19 63.44
CA LEU A 10 -23.23 2.92 62.72
C LEU A 10 -23.38 1.87 61.62
N SER A 11 -24.27 0.88 61.77
CA SER A 11 -24.62 -0.02 60.66
C SER A 11 -25.32 0.73 59.54
N THR A 12 -26.38 1.50 59.83
CA THR A 12 -27.09 2.26 58.79
C THR A 12 -26.19 3.29 58.11
N PHE A 13 -25.34 4.02 58.85
CA PHE A 13 -24.38 4.94 58.24
C PHE A 13 -23.36 4.22 57.33
N ARG A 14 -22.91 3.02 57.70
CA ARG A 14 -22.01 2.22 56.86
C ARG A 14 -22.72 1.73 55.60
N GLU A 15 -23.96 1.28 55.74
CA GLU A 15 -24.80 0.74 54.67
C GLU A 15 -25.18 1.86 53.67
N ASP A 16 -25.60 3.03 54.15
CA ASP A 16 -25.79 4.24 53.35
C ASP A 16 -24.50 4.67 52.63
N MET A 17 -23.33 4.63 53.29
CA MET A 17 -22.07 5.00 52.66
C MET A 17 -21.64 3.99 51.58
N THR A 18 -21.91 2.69 51.77
CA THR A 18 -21.71 1.66 50.74
C THR A 18 -22.68 1.87 49.58
N ASN A 19 -23.97 2.03 49.85
CA ASN A 19 -25.01 2.32 48.84
C ASN A 19 -24.71 3.60 48.04
N MET A 20 -24.17 4.64 48.71
CA MET A 20 -23.72 5.87 48.06
C MET A 20 -22.52 5.60 47.15
N MET A 21 -21.50 4.88 47.63
CA MET A 21 -20.33 4.52 46.80
C MET A 21 -20.70 3.64 45.61
N GLU A 22 -21.63 2.70 45.75
CA GLU A 22 -22.12 1.86 44.65
C GLU A 22 -22.94 2.66 43.65
N ARG A 23 -23.84 3.55 44.10
CA ARG A 23 -24.54 4.50 43.22
C ARG A 23 -23.56 5.43 42.50
N THR A 24 -22.48 5.87 43.15
CA THR A 24 -21.43 6.66 42.49
C THR A 24 -20.68 5.86 41.43
N LYS A 25 -20.24 4.61 41.74
CA LYS A 25 -19.58 3.71 40.76
C LYS A 25 -20.47 3.40 39.55
N ALA A 26 -21.75 3.13 39.78
CA ALA A 26 -22.73 2.88 38.73
C ALA A 26 -22.97 4.14 37.89
N SER A 27 -23.08 5.32 38.53
CA SER A 27 -23.19 6.62 37.85
C SER A 27 -21.98 6.92 36.95
N THR A 28 -20.76 6.61 37.40
CA THR A 28 -19.54 6.79 36.58
C THR A 28 -19.33 5.68 35.53
N GLY A 29 -20.12 4.60 35.56
CA GLY A 29 -19.92 3.41 34.71
C GLY A 29 -18.65 2.61 35.03
N ASP A 30 -18.13 2.70 36.25
CA ASP A 30 -16.79 2.24 36.64
C ASP A 30 -16.81 0.91 37.44
N THR A 31 -17.74 0.03 37.07
CA THR A 31 -18.08 -1.19 37.82
C THR A 31 -17.29 -2.44 37.42
N GLU A 32 -16.61 -2.45 36.27
CA GLU A 32 -16.22 -3.69 35.58
C GLU A 32 -14.71 -4.00 35.53
N SER A 33 -13.85 -3.33 36.33
CA SER A 33 -12.48 -3.81 36.56
C SER A 33 -11.84 -3.32 37.86
N ASP A 34 -11.04 -4.17 38.51
CA ASP A 34 -10.11 -3.76 39.59
C ASP A 34 -8.69 -3.47 39.07
N VAL A 35 -8.46 -3.65 37.77
CA VAL A 35 -7.16 -3.40 37.13
C VAL A 35 -6.95 -1.89 36.97
N GLN A 36 -6.08 -1.30 37.78
CA GLN A 36 -5.81 0.15 37.78
C GLN A 36 -5.44 0.72 36.39
N LEU A 37 -4.80 -0.08 35.53
CA LEU A 37 -4.48 0.23 34.12
C LEU A 37 -5.70 0.62 33.27
N LEU A 38 -6.89 0.12 33.62
CA LEU A 38 -8.15 0.41 32.91
C LEU A 38 -8.91 1.60 33.53
N LYS A 39 -8.42 2.13 34.67
CA LYS A 39 -9.03 3.22 35.47
C LYS A 39 -8.26 4.53 35.43
N SER A 40 -7.02 4.53 34.92
CA SER A 40 -6.31 5.77 34.61
C SER A 40 -7.15 6.56 33.58
N LYS A 41 -7.65 7.73 34.01
CA LYS A 41 -8.18 8.72 33.06
C LYS A 41 -7.08 9.04 32.05
N ARG A 42 -7.42 8.98 30.76
CA ARG A 42 -6.61 9.71 29.78
C ARG A 42 -6.75 11.19 30.04
N ASN A 43 -5.80 11.90 29.49
CA ASN A 43 -5.73 13.33 29.56
C ASN A 43 -5.08 13.75 28.24
N TYR A 44 -5.66 13.31 27.12
CA TYR A 44 -5.20 13.74 25.79
C TYR A 44 -5.56 15.20 25.60
N ALA A 45 -6.75 15.61 26.07
CA ALA A 45 -7.16 16.99 26.21
C ALA A 45 -7.54 17.33 27.64
N ASN A 46 -7.50 18.62 27.97
CA ASN A 46 -7.98 19.13 29.25
C ASN A 46 -9.51 18.97 29.33
N ASP A 47 -9.96 18.07 30.20
CA ASP A 47 -11.37 17.74 30.46
C ASP A 47 -12.24 19.00 30.56
N GLY A 48 -11.81 19.97 31.38
CA GLY A 48 -12.56 21.22 31.61
C GLY A 48 -12.68 22.15 30.40
N LEU A 49 -11.86 21.98 29.35
CA LEU A 49 -12.00 22.71 28.08
C LEU A 49 -12.92 22.00 27.09
N ILE A 50 -12.99 20.66 27.17
CA ILE A 50 -13.96 19.86 26.43
C ILE A 50 -15.35 19.94 27.09
N GLU A 51 -15.43 20.23 28.38
CA GLU A 51 -16.69 20.54 29.09
C GLU A 51 -17.15 22.01 28.96
N ARG A 52 -16.25 23.01 28.99
CA ARG A 52 -16.58 24.46 28.91
C ARG A 52 -17.31 24.82 27.61
N ASP A 53 -18.42 25.54 27.68
CA ASP A 53 -19.12 26.01 26.47
C ASP A 53 -18.23 26.97 25.64
N VAL A 54 -18.06 26.65 24.36
CA VAL A 54 -17.23 27.40 23.41
C VAL A 54 -17.95 28.66 22.90
N THR A 55 -19.29 28.70 22.96
CA THR A 55 -20.08 29.87 22.56
C THR A 55 -19.89 31.06 23.50
N ASP A 56 -19.74 30.81 24.81
CA ASP A 56 -19.44 31.83 25.82
C ASP A 56 -17.96 32.26 25.79
N THR A 57 -17.03 31.33 25.49
CA THR A 57 -15.59 31.55 25.66
C THR A 57 -14.74 30.81 24.61
N PRO A 58 -14.32 31.49 23.52
CA PRO A 58 -13.53 30.85 22.46
C PRO A 58 -12.18 30.34 22.98
N PRO A 59 -11.61 29.27 22.37
CA PRO A 59 -10.32 28.73 22.78
C PRO A 59 -9.19 29.75 22.57
N VAL A 60 -8.33 29.90 23.56
CA VAL A 60 -7.12 30.75 23.50
C VAL A 60 -5.86 29.89 23.31
N LEU A 61 -4.73 30.48 22.89
CA LEU A 61 -3.48 29.72 22.75
C LEU A 61 -3.04 29.10 24.08
N ASP A 62 -3.35 29.76 25.21
CA ASP A 62 -3.06 29.23 26.55
C ASP A 62 -3.91 28.01 26.94
N ASP A 63 -5.04 27.77 26.26
CA ASP A 63 -5.87 26.58 26.45
C ASP A 63 -5.15 25.30 25.91
N LEU A 64 -4.10 25.44 25.09
CA LEU A 64 -3.23 24.35 24.62
C LEU A 64 -2.03 24.05 25.55
N ASN A 65 -1.87 24.80 26.64
CA ASN A 65 -0.81 24.53 27.62
C ASN A 65 -1.17 23.29 28.47
N GLN A 66 -0.20 22.41 28.69
CA GLN A 66 -0.38 21.29 29.63
C GLN A 66 -0.63 21.83 31.05
N PRO A 67 -1.61 21.29 31.80
CA PRO A 67 -1.79 21.64 33.21
C PRO A 67 -0.60 21.12 34.03
N ASP A 68 -0.09 21.93 34.96
CA ASP A 68 0.97 21.51 35.89
C ASP A 68 0.54 20.24 36.65
N PRO A 69 1.40 19.20 36.72
CA PRO A 69 1.06 17.97 37.42
C PRO A 69 0.90 18.19 38.93
N PRO A 70 -0.03 17.47 39.58
CA PRO A 70 -0.30 17.64 41.00
C PRO A 70 0.98 17.42 41.82
N PHE A 71 1.12 18.15 42.94
CA PHE A 71 2.36 18.12 43.73
C PHE A 71 2.74 16.70 44.20
N SER A 72 1.77 15.81 44.42
CA SER A 72 1.96 14.38 44.72
C SER A 72 2.73 13.60 43.64
N GLU A 73 2.70 14.06 42.39
CA GLU A 73 3.41 13.47 41.26
C GLU A 73 4.72 14.20 40.97
N SER A 74 4.79 15.52 41.17
CA SER A 74 6.01 16.30 40.91
C SER A 74 7.00 16.40 42.08
N TYR A 75 6.63 16.02 43.32
CA TYR A 75 7.50 16.20 44.50
C TYR A 75 8.86 15.50 44.39
N TRP A 76 8.98 14.38 43.66
CA TRP A 76 10.25 13.64 43.50
C TRP A 76 11.29 14.41 42.66
N VAL A 77 10.83 15.33 41.82
CA VAL A 77 11.68 16.27 41.06
C VAL A 77 12.17 17.41 41.95
N SER A 78 11.48 17.71 43.05
CA SER A 78 11.77 18.87 43.90
C SER A 78 13.18 18.81 44.54
N PRO A 79 13.92 19.95 44.60
CA PRO A 79 15.22 19.99 45.28
C PRO A 79 15.20 19.54 46.76
N PRO A 80 14.19 19.89 47.59
CA PRO A 80 14.14 19.41 48.98
C PRO A 80 14.07 17.89 49.09
N PHE A 81 13.28 17.23 48.23
CA PHE A 81 13.19 15.78 48.22
C PHE A 81 14.51 15.12 47.79
N ARG A 82 15.16 15.64 46.73
CA ARG A 82 16.48 15.16 46.28
C ARG A 82 17.54 15.30 47.37
N MET A 83 17.55 16.42 48.09
CA MET A 83 18.44 16.63 49.24
C MET A 83 18.13 15.69 50.41
N LEU A 84 16.85 15.33 50.64
CA LEU A 84 16.45 14.34 51.63
C LEU A 84 16.96 12.94 51.27
N VAL A 85 16.84 12.50 50.00
CA VAL A 85 17.37 11.21 49.54
C VAL A 85 18.89 11.15 49.68
N ILE A 86 19.61 12.18 49.21
CA ILE A 86 21.08 12.27 49.33
C ILE A 86 21.51 12.25 50.81
N GLY A 87 20.90 13.10 51.64
CA GLY A 87 21.21 13.17 53.07
C GLY A 87 20.90 11.86 53.81
N GLY A 88 19.73 11.27 53.55
CA GLY A 88 19.32 9.98 54.10
C GLY A 88 20.32 8.88 53.78
N ALA A 89 20.68 8.71 52.50
CA ALA A 89 21.68 7.74 52.07
C ALA A 89 23.06 8.00 52.69
N PHE A 90 23.50 9.26 52.76
CA PHE A 90 24.78 9.65 53.38
C PHE A 90 24.86 9.32 54.87
N PHE A 91 23.75 9.45 55.62
CA PHE A 91 23.67 9.08 57.04
C PHE A 91 23.40 7.59 57.27
N PHE A 92 22.72 6.91 56.35
CA PHE A 92 22.44 5.48 56.41
C PHE A 92 23.66 4.61 56.07
N PHE A 93 24.54 5.04 55.16
CA PHE A 93 25.65 4.21 54.68
C PHE A 93 26.58 3.64 55.77
N PRO A 94 27.00 4.37 56.82
CA PRO A 94 27.78 3.78 57.92
C PRO A 94 27.03 2.73 58.74
N PHE A 95 25.71 2.81 58.82
CA PHE A 95 24.89 1.77 59.44
C PHE A 95 24.86 0.52 58.54
N LEU A 96 24.73 0.70 57.21
CA LEU A 96 24.76 -0.38 56.24
C LEU A 96 26.12 -1.11 56.22
N THR A 97 27.26 -0.39 56.25
CA THR A 97 28.59 -1.02 56.35
C THR A 97 28.73 -1.78 57.66
N THR A 98 28.35 -1.18 58.80
CA THR A 98 28.39 -1.84 60.11
C THR A 98 27.52 -3.10 60.12
N PHE A 99 26.33 -3.06 59.51
CA PHE A 99 25.42 -4.20 59.41
C PHE A 99 26.02 -5.33 58.57
N LEU A 100 26.62 -5.03 57.41
CA LEU A 100 27.23 -6.03 56.54
C LEU A 100 28.49 -6.67 57.16
N ILE A 101 29.33 -5.91 57.86
CA ILE A 101 30.50 -6.42 58.60
C ILE A 101 30.10 -7.45 59.67
N ASN A 102 28.89 -7.35 60.24
CA ASN A 102 28.39 -8.32 61.23
C ASN A 102 27.72 -9.56 60.60
N ILE A 103 27.61 -9.63 59.27
CA ILE A 103 26.85 -10.68 58.55
C ILE A 103 27.72 -11.41 57.52
N ILE A 104 28.65 -10.73 56.86
CA ILE A 104 29.46 -11.27 55.77
C ILE A 104 30.94 -11.21 56.15
N ASP A 105 31.49 -12.36 56.51
CA ASP A 105 32.93 -12.59 56.63
C ASP A 105 33.44 -12.95 55.22
N ILE A 106 34.17 -12.02 54.57
CA ILE A 106 34.61 -12.15 53.17
C ILE A 106 36.12 -12.43 53.17
N ASP A 107 36.53 -13.56 52.60
CA ASP A 107 37.95 -13.87 52.40
C ASP A 107 38.60 -12.95 51.36
N GLU A 108 39.90 -12.67 51.49
CA GLU A 108 40.64 -11.77 50.59
C GLU A 108 40.54 -12.22 49.12
N ASN A 109 40.48 -13.53 48.87
CA ASN A 109 40.36 -14.08 47.52
C ASN A 109 38.94 -13.88 46.92
N GLU A 110 37.90 -13.96 47.75
CA GLU A 110 36.52 -13.72 47.31
C GLU A 110 36.28 -12.22 47.03
N TYR A 111 36.93 -11.34 47.80
CA TYR A 111 36.87 -9.91 47.59
C TYR A 111 37.37 -9.49 46.19
N GLU A 112 38.49 -10.04 45.71
CA GLU A 112 39.00 -9.73 44.35
C GLU A 112 38.01 -10.15 43.26
N ILE A 113 37.27 -11.25 43.44
CA ILE A 113 36.25 -11.71 42.49
C ILE A 113 35.03 -10.77 42.51
N ILE A 114 34.56 -10.39 43.71
CA ILE A 114 33.41 -9.48 43.86
C ILE A 114 33.71 -8.10 43.26
N ASN A 115 34.87 -7.53 43.56
CA ASN A 115 35.25 -6.19 43.10
C ASN A 115 35.71 -6.19 41.63
N GLY A 116 36.47 -7.20 41.20
CA GLY A 116 37.06 -7.28 39.86
C GLY A 116 36.13 -7.79 38.77
N GLN A 117 35.12 -8.61 39.10
CA GLN A 117 34.22 -9.22 38.11
C GLN A 117 32.74 -8.89 38.38
N PHE A 118 32.24 -9.13 39.58
CA PHE A 118 30.80 -9.00 39.87
C PHE A 118 30.31 -7.54 39.78
N GLY A 119 30.98 -6.62 40.49
CA GLY A 119 30.63 -5.19 40.50
C GLY A 119 30.55 -4.56 39.10
N PRO A 120 31.59 -4.70 38.26
CA PRO A 120 31.57 -4.25 36.87
C PRO A 120 30.47 -4.90 36.03
N SER A 121 30.32 -6.23 36.09
CA SER A 121 29.31 -6.95 35.28
C SER A 121 27.88 -6.56 35.64
N VAL A 122 27.53 -6.46 36.93
CA VAL A 122 26.21 -6.01 37.38
C VAL A 122 25.95 -4.55 36.98
N SER A 123 26.98 -3.70 37.04
CA SER A 123 26.85 -2.28 36.67
C SER A 123 26.66 -2.07 35.17
N VAL A 124 27.36 -2.85 34.32
CA VAL A 124 27.12 -2.86 32.86
C VAL A 124 25.73 -3.40 32.56
N LEU A 125 25.33 -4.52 33.17
CA LEU A 125 24.01 -5.11 32.98
C LEU A 125 22.90 -4.14 33.35
N TYR A 126 22.99 -3.49 34.53
CA TYR A 126 22.06 -2.45 34.95
C TYR A 126 22.02 -1.28 33.97
N GLY A 127 23.18 -0.77 33.52
CA GLY A 127 23.26 0.33 32.57
C GLY A 127 22.57 0.00 31.23
N THR A 128 22.78 -1.21 30.69
CA THR A 128 22.10 -1.67 29.48
C THR A 128 20.59 -1.83 29.69
N PHE A 129 20.16 -2.42 30.82
CA PHE A 129 18.74 -2.55 31.14
C PHE A 129 18.05 -1.18 31.29
N VAL A 130 18.66 -0.21 31.98
CA VAL A 130 18.11 1.15 32.09
C VAL A 130 18.04 1.85 30.74
N ALA A 131 19.09 1.76 29.92
CA ALA A 131 19.09 2.36 28.57
C ALA A 131 17.93 1.81 27.70
N LEU A 132 17.79 0.49 27.64
CA LEU A 132 16.71 -0.19 26.91
C LEU A 132 15.32 0.13 27.49
N THR A 133 15.21 0.24 28.82
CA THR A 133 13.96 0.66 29.49
C THR A 133 13.52 2.06 29.03
N LEU A 134 14.46 3.01 29.03
CA LEU A 134 14.18 4.39 28.63
C LEU A 134 13.89 4.51 27.13
N GLU A 135 14.57 3.74 26.28
CA GLU A 135 14.31 3.69 24.83
C GLU A 135 12.90 3.17 24.52
N ILE A 136 12.48 2.06 25.16
CA ILE A 136 11.12 1.51 24.98
C ILE A 136 10.06 2.49 25.49
N LEU A 137 10.22 3.03 26.71
CA LEU A 137 9.24 3.95 27.29
C LEU A 137 9.12 5.26 26.50
N TYR A 138 10.25 5.85 26.09
CA TYR A 138 10.24 7.06 25.28
C TYR A 138 9.63 6.81 23.89
N LYS A 139 9.95 5.68 23.25
CA LYS A 139 9.33 5.31 21.97
C LYS A 139 7.82 5.11 22.11
N ARG A 140 7.35 4.42 23.17
CA ARG A 140 5.92 4.30 23.49
C ARG A 140 5.27 5.68 23.62
N GLN A 141 5.88 6.63 24.33
CA GLN A 141 5.34 7.99 24.44
C GLN A 141 5.25 8.71 23.08
N CYS A 142 6.26 8.58 22.21
CA CYS A 142 6.20 9.13 20.85
C CYS A 142 5.09 8.48 20.02
N ASN A 143 5.03 7.14 19.95
CA ASN A 143 3.98 6.41 19.25
C ASN A 143 2.57 6.85 19.71
N ILE A 144 2.35 6.90 21.03
CA ILE A 144 1.07 7.33 21.62
C ILE A 144 0.69 8.74 21.16
N GLN A 145 1.63 9.68 21.20
CA GLN A 145 1.42 11.08 20.80
C GLN A 145 1.16 11.24 19.29
N GLU A 146 1.90 10.50 18.46
CA GLU A 146 1.77 10.50 17.00
C GLU A 146 0.43 9.89 16.58
N ASN A 147 0.09 8.70 17.09
CA ASN A 147 -1.17 8.03 16.78
C ASN A 147 -2.39 8.79 17.30
N SER A 148 -2.34 9.42 18.49
CA SER A 148 -3.44 10.26 18.96
C SER A 148 -3.62 11.56 18.16
N THR A 149 -2.52 12.13 17.64
CA THR A 149 -2.60 13.31 16.78
C THR A 149 -3.19 12.94 15.42
N LEU A 150 -2.81 11.78 14.87
CA LEU A 150 -3.34 11.24 13.62
C LEU A 150 -4.85 10.95 13.73
N GLU A 151 -5.29 10.26 14.79
CA GLU A 151 -6.71 9.98 15.04
C GLU A 151 -7.51 11.27 15.18
N ALA A 152 -7.00 12.26 15.91
CA ALA A 152 -7.68 13.54 16.07
C ALA A 152 -7.77 14.32 14.74
N SER A 153 -6.73 14.30 13.89
CA SER A 153 -6.78 14.93 12.56
C SER A 153 -7.74 14.23 11.59
N LEU A 154 -7.74 12.89 11.57
CA LEU A 154 -8.67 12.10 10.76
C LEU A 154 -10.11 12.30 11.23
N LEU A 155 -10.36 12.34 12.54
CA LEU A 155 -11.68 12.66 13.10
C LEU A 155 -12.12 14.08 12.70
N ALA A 156 -11.21 15.05 12.61
CA ALA A 156 -11.52 16.42 12.18
C ALA A 156 -11.86 16.52 10.68
N GLN A 157 -11.26 15.68 9.84
CA GLN A 157 -11.58 15.55 8.43
C GLN A 157 -12.94 14.85 8.24
N VAL A 158 -13.14 13.69 8.87
CA VAL A 158 -14.42 12.95 8.89
C VAL A 158 -15.56 13.83 9.40
N THR A 159 -15.34 14.66 10.43
CA THR A 159 -16.35 15.62 10.93
C THR A 159 -16.79 16.61 9.84
N GLN A 160 -15.86 17.17 9.07
CA GLN A 160 -16.19 18.12 8.01
C GLN A 160 -16.94 17.45 6.86
N ASN A 161 -16.52 16.25 6.47
CA ASN A 161 -17.17 15.46 5.43
C ASN A 161 -18.59 15.02 5.83
N VAL A 162 -18.78 14.53 7.07
CA VAL A 162 -20.09 14.21 7.67
C VAL A 162 -21.03 15.42 7.69
N LEU A 163 -20.54 16.59 8.12
CA LEU A 163 -21.34 17.82 8.17
C LEU A 163 -21.66 18.38 6.78
N SER A 164 -20.81 18.12 5.77
CA SER A 164 -21.10 18.47 4.39
C SER A 164 -22.11 17.52 3.74
N LEU A 165 -22.06 16.22 4.06
CA LEU A 165 -22.97 15.20 3.52
C LEU A 165 -24.38 15.35 4.08
N PHE A 166 -24.54 15.45 5.40
CA PHE A 166 -25.86 15.53 6.03
C PHE A 166 -26.41 16.97 6.13
N ARG A 167 -25.87 17.91 5.33
CA ARG A 167 -26.14 19.34 5.45
C ARG A 167 -27.64 19.69 5.44
N ASP A 168 -28.42 18.99 4.62
CA ASP A 168 -29.84 19.26 4.42
C ASP A 168 -30.76 18.37 5.30
N ASP A 169 -30.21 17.39 6.03
CA ASP A 169 -30.91 16.60 7.06
C ASP A 169 -30.41 16.96 8.48
N ALA A 170 -31.12 17.90 9.11
CA ALA A 170 -30.83 18.36 10.47
C ALA A 170 -31.19 17.36 11.60
N ILE A 171 -31.65 16.14 11.28
CA ILE A 171 -31.82 15.03 12.23
C ILE A 171 -30.60 14.11 12.14
N VAL A 172 -30.26 13.62 10.94
CA VAL A 172 -29.10 12.74 10.72
C VAL A 172 -27.79 13.46 11.00
N ALA A 173 -27.65 14.74 10.60
CA ALA A 173 -26.47 15.55 10.93
C ALA A 173 -26.25 15.69 12.44
N ARG A 174 -27.33 15.71 13.22
CA ARG A 174 -27.33 15.84 14.68
C ARG A 174 -26.93 14.54 15.36
N GLU A 175 -27.45 13.40 14.91
CA GLU A 175 -27.01 12.08 15.43
C GLU A 175 -25.52 11.86 15.13
N ALA A 176 -25.10 12.10 13.88
CA ALA A 176 -23.70 11.96 13.49
C ALA A 176 -22.78 12.92 14.27
N SER A 177 -23.22 14.16 14.49
CA SER A 177 -22.52 15.14 15.34
C SER A 177 -22.40 14.70 16.80
N GLN A 178 -23.43 14.05 17.35
CA GLN A 178 -23.36 13.50 18.71
C GLN A 178 -22.40 12.31 18.79
N ILE A 179 -22.35 11.44 17.77
CA ILE A 179 -21.37 10.35 17.69
C ILE A 179 -19.93 10.89 17.64
N VAL A 180 -19.67 11.95 16.86
CA VAL A 180 -18.38 12.65 16.84
C VAL A 180 -18.06 13.27 18.21
N ALA A 181 -18.99 13.98 18.84
CA ALA A 181 -18.81 14.58 20.15
C ALA A 181 -18.52 13.53 21.25
N ASP A 182 -19.16 12.36 21.16
CA ASP A 182 -18.89 11.22 22.04
C ASP A 182 -17.46 10.68 21.84
N GLN A 183 -16.97 10.52 20.60
CA GLN A 183 -15.58 10.09 20.39
C GLN A 183 -14.56 11.16 20.81
N VAL A 184 -14.82 12.45 20.55
CA VAL A 184 -13.98 13.56 21.07
C VAL A 184 -13.79 13.45 22.58
N ARG A 185 -14.87 13.15 23.31
CA ARG A 185 -14.86 12.93 24.76
C ARG A 185 -14.16 11.64 25.18
N VAL A 186 -14.31 10.56 24.41
CA VAL A 186 -13.64 9.27 24.65
C VAL A 186 -12.13 9.37 24.46
N ILE A 187 -11.66 10.14 23.47
CA ILE A 187 -10.25 10.49 23.30
C ILE A 187 -9.81 11.40 24.45
N ALA A 188 -10.50 12.52 24.69
CA ALA A 188 -10.08 13.55 25.63
C ALA A 188 -9.78 13.03 27.05
N SER A 189 -10.75 12.40 27.71
CA SER A 189 -10.72 12.20 29.17
C SER A 189 -11.26 10.87 29.72
N ARG A 190 -11.85 10.00 28.88
CA ARG A 190 -12.24 8.64 29.31
C ARG A 190 -10.99 7.77 29.53
N SER A 191 -11.13 6.68 30.29
CA SER A 191 -10.04 5.71 30.44
C SER A 191 -9.99 4.73 29.27
N ARG A 192 -8.86 4.03 29.11
CA ARG A 192 -8.72 2.96 28.11
C ARG A 192 -9.76 1.83 28.29
N GLY A 193 -10.09 1.49 29.54
CA GLY A 193 -11.15 0.52 29.83
C GLY A 193 -12.52 0.99 29.34
N ALA A 194 -12.85 2.27 29.56
CA ALA A 194 -14.11 2.84 29.11
C ALA A 194 -14.22 2.92 27.58
N GLU A 195 -13.14 3.23 26.85
CA GLU A 195 -13.16 3.15 25.37
C GLU A 195 -13.34 1.70 24.89
N MET A 196 -12.60 0.74 25.45
CA MET A 196 -12.75 -0.67 25.05
C MET A 196 -14.17 -1.20 25.31
N LEU A 197 -14.77 -0.89 26.46
CA LEU A 197 -16.18 -1.22 26.75
C LEU A 197 -17.17 -0.49 25.84
N THR A 198 -16.82 0.71 25.35
CA THR A 198 -17.64 1.45 24.37
C THR A 198 -17.59 0.74 23.01
N ILE A 199 -16.41 0.38 22.53
CA ILE A 199 -16.22 -0.39 21.28
C ILE A 199 -16.96 -1.73 21.34
N MET A 200 -16.89 -2.45 22.47
CA MET A 200 -17.59 -3.72 22.67
C MET A 200 -19.12 -3.60 22.71
N ARG A 201 -19.67 -2.45 23.09
CA ARG A 201 -21.13 -2.24 23.22
C ARG A 201 -21.75 -1.61 21.97
N ALA A 202 -21.13 -0.54 21.46
CA ALA A 202 -21.50 0.12 20.21
C ALA A 202 -20.36 1.03 19.75
N ASP A 203 -19.50 0.52 18.86
CA ASP A 203 -18.40 1.30 18.30
C ASP A 203 -18.91 2.57 17.57
N PRO A 204 -18.49 3.79 17.99
CA PRO A 204 -18.94 5.02 17.35
C PRO A 204 -18.56 5.10 15.85
N TYR A 205 -17.47 4.49 15.43
CA TYR A 205 -17.06 4.50 14.02
C TYR A 205 -17.91 3.56 13.16
N ALA A 206 -18.25 2.38 13.67
CA ALA A 206 -19.20 1.49 13.02
C ALA A 206 -20.61 2.10 12.95
N ARG A 207 -21.05 2.80 14.02
CA ARG A 207 -22.31 3.57 14.00
C ARG A 207 -22.29 4.66 12.93
N MET A 208 -21.23 5.45 12.86
CA MET A 208 -21.09 6.53 11.88
C MET A 208 -21.10 6.01 10.44
N LEU A 209 -20.40 4.89 10.17
CA LEU A 209 -20.46 4.22 8.88
C LEU A 209 -21.90 3.73 8.56
N SER A 210 -22.60 3.17 9.55
CA SER A 210 -23.99 2.73 9.38
C SER A 210 -24.99 3.86 9.12
N LEU A 211 -24.68 5.10 9.53
CA LEU A 211 -25.47 6.30 9.16
C LEU A 211 -25.20 6.72 7.71
N VAL A 212 -23.94 6.68 7.26
CA VAL A 212 -23.59 6.92 5.85
C VAL A 212 -24.26 5.88 4.94
N ASP A 213 -24.20 4.59 5.32
CA ASP A 213 -24.86 3.50 4.57
C ASP A 213 -26.39 3.57 4.63
N ARG A 214 -26.98 4.12 5.70
CA ARG A 214 -28.44 4.36 5.79
C ARG A 214 -28.84 5.53 4.88
N PHE A 215 -28.10 6.63 4.92
CA PHE A 215 -28.32 7.79 4.07
C PHE A 215 -28.21 7.43 2.58
N GLN A 216 -27.22 6.60 2.20
CA GLN A 216 -27.13 6.13 0.82
C GLN A 216 -28.32 5.25 0.38
N LYS A 217 -29.08 4.68 1.32
CA LYS A 217 -30.25 3.82 1.04
C LYS A 217 -31.59 4.56 1.14
N SER A 218 -31.66 5.70 1.84
CA SER A 218 -32.87 6.51 1.97
C SER A 218 -33.04 7.52 0.83
N THR A 219 -31.93 7.97 0.24
CA THR A 219 -31.90 8.97 -0.83
C THR A 219 -31.67 8.26 -2.16
N ASN A 220 -32.54 8.50 -3.16
CA ASN A 220 -32.41 7.89 -4.49
C ASN A 220 -31.63 8.75 -5.49
N ASP A 221 -31.60 10.07 -5.28
CA ASP A 221 -30.95 11.05 -6.14
C ASP A 221 -29.77 11.69 -5.38
N PHE A 222 -28.53 11.29 -5.68
CA PHE A 222 -27.33 11.94 -5.16
C PHE A 222 -26.77 12.97 -6.14
N THR A 223 -26.16 14.04 -5.63
CA THR A 223 -25.20 14.81 -6.41
C THR A 223 -23.85 14.10 -6.46
N LEU A 224 -23.10 14.28 -7.55
CA LEU A 224 -21.72 13.77 -7.70
C LEU A 224 -20.79 14.18 -6.54
N GLN A 225 -21.10 15.28 -5.84
CA GLN A 225 -20.35 15.72 -4.66
C GLN A 225 -20.69 14.88 -3.41
N GLU A 226 -21.94 14.45 -3.23
CA GLU A 226 -22.35 13.57 -2.14
C GLU A 226 -21.84 12.15 -2.35
N GLU A 227 -21.85 11.64 -3.58
CA GLU A 227 -21.25 10.33 -3.93
C GLU A 227 -19.75 10.33 -3.58
N ALA A 228 -19.00 11.34 -4.01
CA ALA A 228 -17.58 11.49 -3.66
C ALA A 228 -17.35 11.62 -2.14
N LEU A 229 -18.23 12.34 -1.41
CA LEU A 229 -18.15 12.42 0.06
C LEU A 229 -18.44 11.08 0.75
N ILE A 230 -19.37 10.28 0.23
CA ILE A 230 -19.67 8.93 0.72
C ILE A 230 -18.47 8.00 0.51
N GLU A 231 -17.81 8.06 -0.66
CA GLU A 231 -16.58 7.30 -0.93
C GLU A 231 -15.41 7.75 -0.05
N CYS A 232 -15.18 9.06 0.11
CA CYS A 232 -14.18 9.59 1.05
C CYS A 232 -14.44 9.09 2.48
N LEU A 233 -15.67 9.17 2.99
CA LEU A 233 -16.02 8.70 4.33
C LEU A 233 -15.82 7.18 4.49
N ARG A 234 -16.14 6.38 3.46
CA ARG A 234 -15.86 4.93 3.43
C ARG A 234 -14.37 4.61 3.43
N GLY A 235 -13.51 5.47 2.89
CA GLY A 235 -12.06 5.35 2.98
C GLY A 235 -11.48 5.84 4.32
N GLU A 236 -11.99 6.95 4.85
CA GLU A 236 -11.48 7.62 6.05
C GLU A 236 -11.86 6.92 7.36
N ILE A 237 -13.10 6.41 7.48
CA ILE A 237 -13.58 5.80 8.73
C ILE A 237 -12.79 4.51 9.08
N PRO A 238 -12.46 3.60 8.15
CA PRO A 238 -11.58 2.46 8.43
C PRO A 238 -10.14 2.87 8.82
N GLN A 239 -9.57 3.91 8.20
CA GLN A 239 -8.26 4.45 8.58
C GLN A 239 -8.28 5.01 10.01
N LEU A 240 -9.38 5.68 10.38
CA LEU A 240 -9.61 6.20 11.72
C LEU A 240 -9.79 5.05 12.75
N MET A 241 -10.48 3.96 12.39
CA MET A 241 -10.54 2.73 13.20
C MET A 241 -9.16 2.09 13.40
N GLU A 242 -8.33 2.03 12.35
CA GLU A 242 -6.96 1.49 12.41
C GLU A 242 -6.03 2.37 13.26
N SER A 243 -6.11 3.69 13.12
CA SER A 243 -5.36 4.67 13.93
C SER A 243 -5.69 4.53 15.42
N ARG A 244 -6.98 4.41 15.76
CA ARG A 244 -7.45 4.13 17.12
C ARG A 244 -6.95 2.78 17.65
N ALA A 245 -6.94 1.73 16.81
CA ALA A 245 -6.41 0.42 17.19
C ALA A 245 -4.90 0.48 17.50
N LYS A 246 -4.12 1.22 16.70
CA LYS A 246 -2.69 1.49 16.95
C LYS A 246 -2.49 2.21 18.28
N ARG A 247 -3.19 3.35 18.51
CA ARG A 247 -3.18 4.07 19.79
C ARG A 247 -3.52 3.16 20.98
N LEU A 248 -4.60 2.39 20.89
CA LEU A 248 -5.04 1.46 21.95
C LEU A 248 -4.02 0.36 22.27
N SER A 249 -3.21 -0.03 21.28
CA SER A 249 -2.12 -1.01 21.41
C SER A 249 -0.87 -0.39 22.06
N ASP A 250 -0.45 0.81 21.62
CA ASP A 250 0.66 1.52 22.27
C ASP A 250 0.31 1.89 23.73
N GLU A 251 -0.92 2.33 24.00
CA GLU A 251 -1.43 2.51 25.35
C GLU A 251 -1.37 1.22 26.18
N ALA A 252 -1.60 0.04 25.57
CA ALA A 252 -1.52 -1.25 26.24
C ALA A 252 -0.09 -1.70 26.60
N SER A 253 0.92 -1.18 25.90
CA SER A 253 2.32 -1.66 25.93
C SER A 253 3.13 -1.25 27.17
N GLU A 254 2.52 -1.28 28.36
CA GLU A 254 3.22 -1.01 29.61
C GLU A 254 4.25 -2.06 29.97
N LEU A 255 5.36 -1.61 30.57
CA LEU A 255 6.37 -2.54 31.06
C LEU A 255 5.81 -3.31 32.26
N PRO A 256 5.87 -4.65 32.26
CA PRO A 256 5.26 -5.44 33.32
C PRO A 256 5.91 -5.14 34.68
N PRO A 257 5.19 -5.23 35.82
CA PRO A 257 5.73 -4.94 37.15
C PRO A 257 7.01 -5.76 37.50
N THR A 258 7.17 -6.93 36.90
CA THR A 258 8.39 -7.76 36.99
C THR A 258 9.64 -7.07 36.44
N HIS A 259 9.52 -6.19 35.45
CA HIS A 259 10.64 -5.43 34.90
C HIS A 259 11.18 -4.41 35.93
N TYR A 260 10.27 -3.71 36.62
CA TYR A 260 10.63 -2.82 37.73
C TYR A 260 11.24 -3.59 38.91
N LEU A 261 10.75 -4.80 39.20
CA LEU A 261 11.38 -5.69 40.17
C LEU A 261 12.83 -6.02 39.79
N VAL A 262 13.09 -6.41 38.52
CA VAL A 262 14.44 -6.72 38.03
C VAL A 262 15.37 -5.48 38.12
N LEU A 263 14.90 -4.30 37.71
CA LEU A 263 15.66 -3.05 37.86
C LEU A 263 15.96 -2.73 39.32
N SER A 264 15.01 -2.93 40.25
CA SER A 264 15.20 -2.74 41.69
C SER A 264 16.18 -3.76 42.29
N LEU A 265 16.15 -5.02 41.84
CA LEU A 265 17.09 -6.07 42.26
C LEU A 265 18.51 -5.77 41.76
N LEU A 266 18.68 -5.39 40.49
CA LEU A 266 19.98 -4.98 39.94
C LEU A 266 20.53 -3.72 40.63
N THR A 267 19.66 -2.76 40.97
CA THR A 267 20.00 -1.59 41.80
C THR A 267 20.52 -2.04 43.18
N GLY A 268 19.80 -2.96 43.84
CA GLY A 268 20.19 -3.51 45.14
C GLY A 268 21.53 -4.23 45.09
N LEU A 269 21.76 -5.08 44.08
CA LEU A 269 23.03 -5.78 43.88
C LEU A 269 24.19 -4.84 43.56
N SER A 270 23.97 -3.76 42.81
CA SER A 270 24.96 -2.72 42.56
C SER A 270 25.33 -1.95 43.84
N LEU A 271 24.35 -1.55 44.65
CA LEU A 271 24.58 -0.90 45.94
C LEU A 271 25.25 -1.83 46.96
N ILE A 272 24.89 -3.11 47.01
CA ILE A 272 25.56 -4.13 47.84
C ILE A 272 27.01 -4.30 47.37
N GLY A 273 27.25 -4.49 46.07
CA GLY A 273 28.59 -4.61 45.50
C GLY A 273 29.50 -3.41 45.82
N PHE A 274 28.99 -2.19 45.68
CA PHE A 274 29.70 -0.97 46.08
C PHE A 274 29.98 -0.92 47.60
N THR A 275 29.03 -1.37 48.41
CA THR A 275 29.20 -1.39 49.87
C THR A 275 30.25 -2.42 50.28
N SER A 276 30.22 -3.63 49.70
CA SER A 276 31.24 -4.68 49.88
C SER A 276 32.63 -4.20 49.44
N ALA A 277 32.73 -3.54 48.27
CA ALA A 277 33.97 -2.89 47.82
C ALA A 277 34.49 -1.86 48.85
N THR A 278 33.58 -1.12 49.49
CA THR A 278 33.95 -0.14 50.53
C THR A 278 34.43 -0.78 51.84
N LEU A 279 34.07 -2.03 52.16
CA LEU A 279 34.44 -2.64 53.46
C LEU A 279 35.96 -2.75 53.67
N THR A 280 36.75 -2.89 52.61
CA THR A 280 38.23 -2.95 52.70
C THR A 280 38.91 -1.63 53.03
N ILE A 281 38.17 -0.50 52.99
CA ILE A 281 38.67 0.84 53.31
C ILE A 281 37.94 1.49 54.49
N VAL A 282 37.21 0.70 55.27
CA VAL A 282 36.56 1.11 56.53
C VAL A 282 37.59 1.28 57.65
N ASP A 283 37.37 2.25 58.54
CA ASP A 283 38.26 2.51 59.68
C ASP A 283 38.10 1.48 60.83
N GLU A 284 39.02 1.50 61.81
CA GLU A 284 38.96 0.67 63.03
C GLU A 284 37.66 0.84 63.85
N ASN A 285 36.82 1.85 63.54
CA ASN A 285 35.54 2.13 64.19
C ASN A 285 34.32 1.67 63.36
N GLY A 286 34.52 0.93 62.26
CA GLY A 286 33.44 0.47 61.37
C GLY A 286 32.87 1.54 60.42
N LYS A 287 33.52 2.71 60.31
CA LYS A 287 33.03 3.85 59.53
C LYS A 287 33.71 3.92 58.15
N PRO A 288 32.93 4.05 57.07
CA PRO A 288 33.49 4.28 55.74
C PRO A 288 33.99 5.72 55.59
N PRO A 289 35.00 5.96 54.72
CA PRO A 289 35.56 7.29 54.46
C PRO A 289 34.51 8.23 53.84
N LEU A 290 34.73 9.54 54.01
CA LEU A 290 33.77 10.58 53.64
C LEU A 290 33.44 10.54 52.14
N GLU A 291 34.44 10.24 51.33
CA GLU A 291 34.40 10.08 49.88
C GLU A 291 33.41 8.97 49.49
N SER A 292 33.55 7.76 50.06
CA SER A 292 32.63 6.65 49.78
C SER A 292 31.21 6.92 50.27
N ARG A 293 31.04 7.66 51.39
CA ARG A 293 29.70 8.11 51.84
C ARG A 293 29.04 9.05 50.83
N LEU A 294 29.80 9.97 50.22
CA LEU A 294 29.31 10.88 49.20
C LEU A 294 28.99 10.15 47.89
N VAL A 295 29.85 9.20 47.46
CA VAL A 295 29.61 8.39 46.26
C VAL A 295 28.39 7.48 46.43
N PHE A 296 28.23 6.78 47.56
CA PHE A 296 27.03 5.98 47.84
C PHE A 296 25.76 6.83 47.83
N ALA A 297 25.79 8.02 48.43
CA ALA A 297 24.65 8.94 48.44
C ALA A 297 24.30 9.44 47.03
N GLY A 298 25.32 9.74 46.21
CA GLY A 298 25.15 10.10 44.80
C GLY A 298 24.54 8.96 43.97
N LEU A 299 25.09 7.75 44.07
CA LEU A 299 24.57 6.55 43.39
C LEU A 299 23.12 6.26 43.80
N THR A 300 22.82 6.26 45.11
CA THR A 300 21.47 6.03 45.63
C THR A 300 20.48 7.07 45.09
N ALA A 301 20.85 8.35 45.05
CA ALA A 301 20.01 9.40 44.50
C ALA A 301 19.81 9.27 42.98
N ILE A 302 20.85 8.89 42.23
CA ILE A 302 20.77 8.63 40.79
C ILE A 302 19.84 7.45 40.50
N PHE A 303 19.98 6.33 41.21
CA PHE A 303 19.11 5.16 41.05
C PHE A 303 17.65 5.48 41.44
N PHE A 304 17.42 6.25 42.51
CA PHE A 304 16.07 6.66 42.90
C PHE A 304 15.44 7.60 41.86
N LEU A 305 16.21 8.52 41.27
CA LEU A 305 15.76 9.38 40.18
C LEU A 305 15.43 8.57 38.92
N PHE A 306 16.27 7.62 38.51
CA PHE A 306 15.97 6.74 37.38
C PHE A 306 14.73 5.87 37.62
N TYR A 307 14.57 5.29 38.80
CA TYR A 307 13.38 4.50 39.13
C TYR A 307 12.09 5.34 39.01
N ASN A 308 12.11 6.56 39.54
CA ASN A 308 10.95 7.45 39.42
C ASN A 308 10.74 7.91 37.98
N PHE A 309 11.79 8.27 37.25
CA PHE A 309 11.70 8.67 35.85
C PHE A 309 11.13 7.56 34.95
N CYS A 310 11.56 6.30 35.10
CA CYS A 310 10.95 5.17 34.38
C CYS A 310 9.48 4.96 34.77
N ARG A 311 9.14 5.09 36.06
CA ARG A 311 7.74 4.99 36.54
C ARG A 311 6.85 6.12 36.00
N ASP A 312 7.41 7.33 35.89
CA ASP A 312 6.76 8.53 35.38
C ASP A 312 6.49 8.38 33.87
N LEU A 313 7.51 8.00 33.08
CA LEU A 313 7.38 7.74 31.64
C LEU A 313 6.39 6.61 31.30
N ASN A 314 6.24 5.61 32.19
CA ASN A 314 5.28 4.52 32.02
C ASN A 314 3.82 4.96 32.19
N ASN A 315 3.56 6.10 32.83
CA ASN A 315 2.23 6.71 32.93
C ASN A 315 2.13 7.94 31.99
N PRO A 316 1.93 7.76 30.67
CA PRO A 316 2.06 8.85 29.67
C PRO A 316 1.11 10.06 29.88
N PHE A 317 0.04 9.89 30.66
CA PHE A 317 -1.00 10.91 30.89
C PHE A 317 -0.85 11.69 32.20
N GLY A 318 0.03 11.24 33.12
CA GLY A 318 0.31 11.87 34.41
C GLY A 318 1.82 12.01 34.64
N GLY A 319 2.23 12.37 35.85
CA GLY A 319 3.64 12.59 36.15
C GLY A 319 4.16 13.91 35.57
N VAL A 320 5.48 14.06 35.54
CA VAL A 320 6.19 15.26 35.05
C VAL A 320 6.53 15.17 33.56
N TYR A 321 6.70 13.95 33.03
CA TYR A 321 7.08 13.69 31.64
C TYR A 321 5.88 13.15 30.84
N GLN A 322 4.82 13.96 30.78
CA GLN A 322 3.59 13.67 30.02
C GLN A 322 3.77 13.87 28.50
N ILE A 323 3.00 13.12 27.70
CA ILE A 323 2.93 13.32 26.24
C ILE A 323 2.48 14.74 25.88
N LYS A 324 3.01 15.32 24.80
CA LYS A 324 2.65 16.69 24.38
C LYS A 324 1.35 16.69 23.60
N ARG A 325 0.37 17.42 24.12
CA ARG A 325 -1.04 17.31 23.73
C ARG A 325 -1.48 18.26 22.63
N ALA A 326 -0.81 19.41 22.52
CA ALA A 326 -1.21 20.55 21.68
C ALA A 326 -1.57 20.23 20.21
N GLY A 327 -1.03 19.13 19.63
CA GLY A 327 -1.44 18.64 18.31
C GLY A 327 -2.86 18.07 18.31
N ALA A 328 -3.11 17.03 19.12
CA ALA A 328 -4.44 16.45 19.30
C ALA A 328 -5.44 17.47 19.85
N ASP A 329 -5.04 18.31 20.82
CA ASP A 329 -5.88 19.36 21.40
C ASP A 329 -6.39 20.36 20.37
N ALA A 330 -5.53 20.80 19.45
CA ALA A 330 -5.92 21.72 18.39
C ALA A 330 -7.02 21.12 17.49
N PHE A 331 -6.90 19.84 17.12
CA PHE A 331 -7.92 19.16 16.31
C PHE A 331 -9.20 18.87 17.10
N LEU A 332 -9.12 18.46 18.37
CA LEU A 332 -10.30 18.20 19.22
C LEU A 332 -11.08 19.50 19.52
N LEU A 333 -10.37 20.62 19.75
CA LEU A 333 -10.99 21.95 19.88
C LEU A 333 -11.53 22.48 18.55
N GLN A 334 -10.87 22.18 17.42
CA GLN A 334 -11.39 22.48 16.08
C GLN A 334 -12.71 21.74 15.83
N ILE A 335 -12.76 20.41 16.04
CA ILE A 335 -13.99 19.61 15.92
C ILE A 335 -15.11 20.22 16.77
N LYS A 336 -14.83 20.49 18.05
CA LYS A 336 -15.82 21.08 18.97
C LYS A 336 -16.32 22.44 18.50
N SER A 337 -15.44 23.31 17.99
CA SER A 337 -15.79 24.61 17.43
C SER A 337 -16.65 24.49 16.17
N THR A 338 -16.27 23.59 15.25
CA THR A 338 -17.01 23.31 14.01
C THR A 338 -18.42 22.76 14.30
N LEU A 339 -18.56 21.86 15.28
CA LEU A 339 -19.86 21.35 15.74
C LEU A 339 -20.70 22.43 16.42
N ALA A 340 -20.11 23.23 17.32
CA ALA A 340 -20.81 24.33 18.01
C ALA A 340 -21.27 25.45 17.05
N SER A 341 -20.63 25.60 15.89
CA SER A 341 -21.03 26.56 14.85
C SER A 341 -22.23 26.13 13.99
N GLN A 342 -22.69 24.88 14.09
CA GLN A 342 -23.84 24.37 13.33
C GLN A 342 -25.16 24.91 13.88
N PRO A 343 -26.24 25.00 13.07
CA PRO A 343 -27.56 25.46 13.54
C PRO A 343 -28.15 24.59 14.65
N PHE A 344 -27.81 23.30 14.69
CA PHE A 344 -28.16 22.35 15.77
C PHE A 344 -27.07 22.22 16.85
N GLY A 345 -25.98 22.99 16.77
CA GLY A 345 -24.83 22.92 17.68
C GLY A 345 -25.18 22.93 19.18
N PRO A 346 -26.12 23.78 19.65
CA PRO A 346 -26.57 23.79 21.05
C PRO A 346 -27.31 22.52 21.53
N GLU A 347 -27.67 21.60 20.62
CA GLU A 347 -28.26 20.30 20.96
C GLU A 347 -27.21 19.19 21.13
N VAL A 348 -26.00 19.38 20.59
CA VAL A 348 -24.89 18.41 20.63
C VAL A 348 -24.16 18.52 21.97
N ARG A 349 -24.17 17.44 22.76
CA ARG A 349 -23.73 17.44 24.15
C ARG A 349 -22.39 16.76 24.36
N PHE A 350 -21.42 17.55 24.83
CA PHE A 350 -20.12 17.10 25.33
C PHE A 350 -20.15 16.77 26.84
N ASP A 351 -21.15 17.26 27.57
CA ASP A 351 -21.29 17.23 29.04
C ASP A 351 -22.05 16.00 29.59
N SER A 352 -22.48 15.08 28.72
CA SER A 352 -23.47 14.03 29.00
C SER A 352 -22.96 12.93 29.96
N GLY A 353 -22.86 13.24 31.26
CA GLY A 353 -22.18 12.42 32.27
C GLY A 353 -22.64 10.96 32.44
N GLY A 354 -23.78 10.56 31.88
CA GLY A 354 -24.28 9.17 31.88
C GLY A 354 -24.26 8.52 30.49
N PHE A 355 -24.04 7.20 30.46
CA PHE A 355 -24.01 6.38 29.23
C PHE A 355 -25.40 6.12 28.62
N ARG A 356 -26.30 7.12 28.65
CA ARG A 356 -27.59 7.05 27.95
C ARG A 356 -27.35 7.24 26.46
N GLN A 357 -27.09 6.13 25.78
CA GLN A 357 -27.08 6.03 24.31
C GLN A 357 -28.43 6.37 23.68
N SER A 358 -29.48 6.47 24.50
CA SER A 358 -30.82 6.84 24.06
C SER A 358 -30.91 8.34 23.75
N PHE A 359 -30.45 8.69 22.56
CA PHE A 359 -31.24 9.60 21.73
C PHE A 359 -32.49 8.82 21.32
N ASP A 360 -33.43 8.70 22.26
CA ASP A 360 -34.79 8.24 21.99
C ASP A 360 -35.38 9.26 21.00
N GLY A 361 -35.26 8.98 19.71
CA GLY A 361 -35.86 9.79 18.67
C GLY A 361 -37.36 9.90 18.99
N PRO A 362 -37.93 11.11 19.05
CA PRO A 362 -39.30 11.31 19.52
C PRO A 362 -40.23 10.43 18.68
N ASP A 363 -40.98 9.55 19.35
CA ASP A 363 -41.53 8.32 18.79
C ASP A 363 -41.97 8.46 17.33
N LEU A 364 -41.09 8.02 16.41
CA LEU A 364 -41.42 7.84 14.99
C LEU A 364 -42.26 6.56 14.83
N ALA A 365 -43.39 6.54 15.56
CA ALA A 365 -44.54 5.76 15.17
C ALA A 365 -44.89 6.17 13.74
N CYS A 366 -44.95 5.19 12.84
CA CYS A 366 -45.21 5.44 11.43
C CYS A 366 -46.69 5.87 11.25
N GLU A 367 -46.95 7.18 11.37
CA GLU A 367 -48.18 7.81 10.87
C GLU A 367 -48.19 7.93 9.32
N ASP A 368 -47.49 7.01 8.64
CA ASP A 368 -47.75 6.71 7.22
C ASP A 368 -48.99 5.83 7.16
N GLU A 369 -50.14 6.50 7.05
CA GLU A 369 -51.45 5.91 6.82
C GLU A 369 -51.50 5.30 5.39
N CYS A 370 -50.84 4.15 5.20
CA CYS A 370 -50.84 3.40 3.94
C CYS A 370 -52.23 2.80 3.65
N VAL A 371 -53.15 3.65 3.23
CA VAL A 371 -54.47 3.26 2.71
C VAL A 371 -54.30 2.57 1.36
N LEU A 372 -53.96 1.28 1.41
CA LEU A 372 -54.24 0.36 0.31
C LEU A 372 -55.74 0.11 0.27
N GLU A 373 -56.42 0.77 -0.68
CA GLU A 373 -57.82 0.50 -0.99
C GLU A 373 -57.95 -0.90 -1.62
N CYS A 374 -58.14 -1.91 -0.77
CA CYS A 374 -58.65 -3.21 -1.19
C CYS A 374 -60.18 -3.10 -1.37
N GLU A 375 -60.63 -3.05 -2.62
CA GLU A 375 -62.05 -3.18 -2.96
C GLU A 375 -62.55 -4.61 -2.70
N ASP A 376 -63.73 -4.72 -2.06
CA ASP A 376 -64.65 -5.88 -2.00
C ASP A 376 -64.12 -7.19 -1.32
N ASP A 377 -64.86 -7.96 -0.51
CA ASP A 377 -66.31 -8.01 -0.22
C ASP A 377 -66.61 -8.55 1.23
N ASP A 378 -67.89 -8.45 1.63
CA ASP A 378 -68.63 -9.24 2.65
C ASP A 378 -68.35 -9.19 4.20
N GLU A 379 -69.27 -8.48 4.88
CA GLU A 379 -70.18 -8.98 5.95
C GLU A 379 -69.68 -9.39 7.38
N PHE A 380 -69.71 -8.45 8.35
CA PHE A 380 -70.63 -8.52 9.54
C PHE A 380 -70.72 -7.18 10.33
N CYS A 381 -71.73 -6.99 11.19
CA CYS A 381 -72.15 -5.66 11.69
C CYS A 381 -72.01 -5.37 13.22
N GLY A 382 -70.98 -4.59 13.60
CA GLY A 382 -71.00 -3.56 14.68
C GLY A 382 -71.32 -3.96 16.15
N PRO A 383 -71.64 -3.00 17.06
CA PRO A 383 -71.66 -1.53 16.87
C PRO A 383 -71.08 -0.63 18.01
N ALA A 384 -70.57 0.54 17.60
CA ALA A 384 -70.66 1.89 18.24
C ALA A 384 -70.20 2.17 19.70
N PHE A 385 -69.28 3.13 19.87
CA PHE A 385 -69.39 4.43 20.61
C PHE A 385 -67.97 5.01 20.85
N GLY A 386 -67.66 6.30 20.70
CA GLY A 386 -68.39 7.45 20.12
C GLY A 386 -67.96 8.81 20.71
N MET A 387 -67.64 9.79 19.84
CA MET A 387 -67.25 11.20 20.14
C MET A 387 -65.82 11.38 20.74
N SER A 388 -64.91 12.29 20.32
CA SER A 388 -64.89 13.72 19.86
C SER A 388 -64.55 14.71 21.00
N GLN A 389 -63.89 15.86 20.83
CA GLN A 389 -63.39 16.58 19.63
C GLN A 389 -62.41 17.71 20.06
N ASN A 390 -61.49 18.14 19.17
CA ASN A 390 -60.80 19.46 19.17
C ASN A 390 -59.85 19.80 20.36
N ALA A 391 -59.05 20.86 20.35
CA ALA A 391 -58.17 21.48 19.32
C ALA A 391 -57.44 22.69 19.95
N LEU A 392 -56.32 23.14 19.35
CA LEU A 392 -55.61 24.42 19.58
C LEU A 392 -54.93 24.60 20.97
N ALA A 393 -53.94 25.48 21.17
CA ALA A 393 -52.85 25.98 20.33
C ALA A 393 -51.90 26.90 21.14
N SER A 394 -50.72 27.19 20.59
CA SER A 394 -50.04 28.50 20.68
C SER A 394 -49.50 29.01 22.04
N ALA A 395 -48.29 28.55 22.37
CA ALA A 395 -47.08 29.40 22.46
C ALA A 395 -46.85 30.43 23.60
N ALA A 396 -45.61 30.94 23.60
CA ALA A 396 -45.14 32.24 24.13
C ALA A 396 -44.83 32.40 25.65
N ALA A 397 -43.72 31.77 26.06
CA ALA A 397 -42.49 32.48 26.47
C ALA A 397 -42.37 33.36 27.75
N ALA A 398 -41.10 33.38 28.22
CA ALA A 398 -40.34 34.52 28.77
C ALA A 398 -40.11 34.63 30.30
N ALA A 399 -38.95 35.24 30.61
CA ALA A 399 -38.55 35.91 31.84
C ALA A 399 -38.25 35.06 33.11
N THR A 400 -36.99 34.68 33.21
CA THR A 400 -36.08 34.99 34.34
C THR A 400 -36.48 36.27 35.14
N PRO A 401 -36.15 36.41 36.46
CA PRO A 401 -34.75 36.33 36.90
C PRO A 401 -34.42 35.99 38.39
N THR A 402 -33.11 36.02 38.67
CA THR A 402 -32.43 36.40 39.94
C THR A 402 -32.43 35.47 41.17
N THR A 403 -31.29 34.79 41.33
CA THR A 403 -30.37 34.84 42.51
C THR A 403 -30.91 34.70 43.95
N ALA A 404 -30.36 33.68 44.65
CA ALA A 404 -29.75 33.73 46.00
C ALA A 404 -30.50 34.44 47.17
N THR A 405 -30.49 33.93 48.40
CA THR A 405 -29.30 33.61 49.21
C THR A 405 -29.72 32.91 50.54
N VAL A 406 -28.76 32.34 51.30
CA VAL A 406 -28.86 31.97 52.74
C VAL A 406 -29.73 30.73 53.10
N MET A 407 -29.06 29.58 53.30
CA MET A 407 -29.38 28.65 54.40
C MET A 407 -28.97 29.29 55.75
N PRO A 408 -29.48 28.90 56.95
CA PRO A 408 -30.13 27.61 57.26
C PRO A 408 -31.35 27.64 58.23
N LYS A 409 -32.07 26.51 58.35
CA LYS A 409 -32.23 25.77 59.63
C LYS A 409 -33.04 24.47 59.52
N VAL A 410 -32.81 23.58 60.49
CA VAL A 410 -33.54 22.34 60.76
C VAL A 410 -34.62 22.64 61.81
N ASP A 411 -35.84 22.09 61.67
CA ASP A 411 -36.47 21.20 62.67
C ASP A 411 -37.96 20.87 62.36
N ALA A 412 -38.37 19.70 62.85
CA ALA A 412 -39.50 18.88 62.41
C ALA A 412 -40.93 19.37 62.72
N ALA A 413 -41.87 18.89 61.90
CA ALA A 413 -43.23 18.47 62.27
C ALA A 413 -43.78 17.52 61.17
N GLU A 414 -44.78 16.65 61.36
CA GLU A 414 -45.19 15.77 62.47
C GLU A 414 -46.36 14.88 61.95
N ALA A 415 -46.30 13.54 62.13
CA ALA A 415 -47.40 12.54 62.05
C ALA A 415 -48.30 12.41 60.78
N GLY A 416 -48.75 11.18 60.45
CA GLY A 416 -50.01 11.04 59.69
C GLY A 416 -50.41 9.75 58.95
N ASP A 417 -49.79 8.58 59.12
CA ASP A 417 -50.14 7.38 58.34
C ASP A 417 -51.60 6.91 58.50
N LYS A 418 -52.19 6.42 57.40
CA LYS A 418 -53.37 5.53 57.40
C LYS A 418 -53.39 4.57 56.21
N GLU A 419 -53.92 3.37 56.44
CA GLU A 419 -54.07 2.28 55.47
C GLU A 419 -55.18 2.56 54.42
N MET A 420 -55.18 1.84 53.29
CA MET A 420 -56.27 0.90 52.94
C MET A 420 -55.95 0.00 51.70
N ILE A 421 -55.84 -1.32 51.92
CA ILE A 421 -56.43 -2.50 51.21
C ILE A 421 -56.83 -2.29 49.71
N CYS A 422 -56.36 -3.08 48.73
CA CYS A 422 -56.90 -4.40 48.27
C CYS A 422 -55.97 -5.02 47.20
N ASP A 423 -55.92 -6.32 46.89
CA ASP A 423 -56.35 -7.59 47.54
C ASP A 423 -55.49 -8.75 46.93
N ASP A 424 -55.58 -9.97 47.47
CA ASP A 424 -54.71 -11.14 47.18
C ASP A 424 -55.25 -12.11 46.06
N ASP A 425 -54.69 -13.33 46.01
CA ASP A 425 -54.98 -14.53 45.17
C ASP A 425 -54.37 -14.54 43.74
N GLU A 426 -53.84 -15.65 43.18
CA GLU A 426 -53.96 -17.09 43.52
C GLU A 426 -52.64 -17.90 43.25
N GLU A 427 -52.61 -19.20 43.57
CA GLU A 427 -51.43 -20.07 43.82
C GLU A 427 -50.65 -20.60 42.56
N CYS A 428 -49.32 -20.85 42.66
CA CYS A 428 -48.65 -22.19 42.55
C CYS A 428 -47.11 -22.17 42.31
N ASP A 429 -46.38 -22.93 43.13
CA ASP A 429 -45.05 -23.55 42.87
C ASP A 429 -45.23 -24.88 42.04
N PRO A 430 -44.21 -25.69 41.62
CA PRO A 430 -42.79 -25.73 42.05
C PRO A 430 -41.73 -26.05 40.95
N ASP A 431 -40.55 -26.45 41.43
CA ASP A 431 -39.29 -26.86 40.76
C ASP A 431 -39.33 -28.05 39.76
N ASP A 432 -38.13 -28.37 39.24
CA ASP A 432 -37.71 -29.52 38.43
C ASP A 432 -38.25 -29.56 36.96
N GLY A 433 -37.55 -30.13 35.98
CA GLY A 433 -36.22 -30.74 35.95
C GLY A 433 -35.97 -31.51 34.63
N ASP A 434 -34.70 -31.80 34.33
CA ASP A 434 -34.17 -32.72 33.29
C ASP A 434 -34.63 -32.60 31.81
N VAL A 435 -33.64 -32.41 30.93
CA VAL A 435 -33.79 -32.50 29.45
C VAL A 435 -33.64 -33.95 28.99
N TYR A 436 -34.56 -34.44 28.15
CA TYR A 436 -34.44 -35.73 27.47
C TYR A 436 -34.78 -35.64 25.97
N LEU A 437 -34.34 -36.68 25.25
CA LEU A 437 -34.24 -36.81 23.78
C LEU A 437 -35.55 -37.25 23.09
N LEU A 438 -35.41 -37.51 21.77
CA LEU A 438 -36.32 -38.07 20.75
C LEU A 438 -36.89 -36.97 19.84
N ASP A 439 -36.60 -36.88 18.53
CA ASP A 439 -36.44 -37.86 17.41
C ASP A 439 -37.70 -37.89 16.52
N ASP A 440 -37.51 -38.35 15.27
CA ASP A 440 -38.51 -38.74 14.26
C ASP A 440 -39.57 -37.70 13.82
N TRP A 441 -39.30 -37.01 12.70
CA TRP A 441 -40.33 -36.71 11.68
C TRP A 441 -39.83 -37.21 10.32
N ASP A 442 -40.70 -37.92 9.62
CA ASP A 442 -40.40 -38.88 8.55
C ASP A 442 -41.42 -38.74 7.41
N ASP A 443 -41.00 -39.05 6.18
CA ASP A 443 -41.75 -39.19 4.91
C ASP A 443 -42.82 -38.14 4.47
N GLY A 444 -42.87 -37.90 3.15
CA GLY A 444 -43.85 -37.00 2.52
C GLY A 444 -43.68 -36.85 1.01
N ASP A 445 -43.95 -37.91 0.25
CA ASP A 445 -43.88 -37.94 -1.22
C ASP A 445 -44.84 -36.95 -1.93
N ASP A 446 -44.46 -36.49 -3.13
CA ASP A 446 -45.41 -36.34 -4.24
C ASP A 446 -44.66 -36.44 -5.60
N GLU A 447 -45.24 -37.12 -6.59
CA GLU A 447 -44.64 -37.44 -7.90
C GLU A 447 -45.17 -36.54 -9.06
N ASN A 448 -44.53 -36.64 -10.24
CA ASN A 448 -44.87 -36.03 -11.55
C ASN A 448 -44.38 -34.55 -11.69
N ASP A 449 -43.78 -34.11 -12.80
CA ASP A 449 -43.99 -34.45 -14.23
C ASP A 449 -42.67 -34.71 -15.03
N PRO A 450 -42.73 -35.14 -16.32
CA PRO A 450 -41.59 -35.71 -17.07
C PRO A 450 -40.95 -34.82 -18.17
N ASP A 451 -40.00 -35.42 -18.91
CA ASP A 451 -39.32 -34.98 -20.15
C ASP A 451 -38.29 -33.83 -20.00
N GLY A 452 -37.02 -33.93 -20.48
CA GLY A 452 -36.29 -35.02 -21.14
C GLY A 452 -34.89 -34.56 -21.64
N TRP A 453 -34.16 -35.43 -22.38
CA TRP A 453 -32.80 -35.25 -22.96
C TRP A 453 -31.64 -35.26 -21.92
N GLU A 454 -30.73 -36.25 -21.90
CA GLU A 454 -29.61 -36.57 -22.83
C GLU A 454 -28.48 -35.48 -22.80
N TYR A 455 -27.17 -35.77 -22.64
CA TYR A 455 -26.39 -37.03 -22.75
C TYR A 455 -24.95 -36.87 -22.15
N TYR A 456 -24.41 -37.87 -21.39
CA TYR A 456 -22.95 -38.18 -21.16
C TYR A 456 -22.03 -37.11 -20.47
N ASP A 457 -20.89 -37.41 -19.83
CA ASP A 457 -20.33 -38.61 -19.14
C ASP A 457 -19.05 -38.25 -18.32
N ASP A 458 -18.70 -39.10 -17.34
CA ASP A 458 -17.34 -39.37 -16.77
C ASP A 458 -16.55 -38.32 -15.92
N TYR A 459 -15.74 -38.85 -14.97
CA TYR A 459 -14.80 -38.25 -13.99
C TYR A 459 -15.32 -37.22 -12.96
N GLY A 460 -14.89 -37.28 -11.68
CA GLY A 460 -14.00 -38.25 -11.04
C GLY A 460 -13.74 -37.94 -9.55
N ASP A 461 -13.22 -38.92 -8.80
CA ASP A 461 -12.90 -38.78 -7.37
C ASP A 461 -11.81 -37.73 -7.08
N TYR A 462 -11.95 -37.01 -5.97
CA TYR A 462 -10.83 -36.47 -5.18
C TYR A 462 -11.16 -36.52 -3.69
N ASP A 463 -10.18 -36.96 -2.89
CA ASP A 463 -10.37 -37.34 -1.49
C ASP A 463 -10.50 -36.15 -0.51
N ASP A 464 -11.25 -36.35 0.58
CA ASP A 464 -11.12 -35.60 1.83
C ASP A 464 -9.76 -35.92 2.51
N ASP A 465 -9.05 -34.93 3.06
CA ASP A 465 -8.44 -35.04 4.41
C ASP A 465 -7.75 -33.73 4.91
N ASP A 466 -7.39 -33.73 6.21
CA ASP A 466 -6.40 -32.86 6.89
C ASP A 466 -6.66 -31.34 7.02
N ALA A 467 -7.71 -30.98 7.78
CA ALA A 467 -7.79 -29.67 8.46
C ALA A 467 -7.01 -29.67 9.81
N TYR A 468 -5.84 -29.05 9.87
CA TYR A 468 -4.95 -29.10 11.05
C TYR A 468 -5.10 -27.90 12.02
N LEU A 469 -5.55 -28.16 13.25
CA LEU A 469 -5.54 -27.20 14.37
C LEU A 469 -4.32 -27.39 15.29
N PRO A 470 -3.57 -26.33 15.65
CA PRO A 470 -2.52 -26.42 16.66
C PRO A 470 -3.10 -26.40 18.09
N GLY A 471 -3.14 -27.57 18.74
CA GLY A 471 -3.64 -27.71 20.11
C GLY A 471 -2.71 -27.14 21.20
N ALA A 472 -3.31 -26.73 22.32
CA ALA A 472 -2.57 -26.29 23.51
C ALA A 472 -2.02 -27.48 24.32
N VAL A 473 -0.87 -27.29 24.98
CA VAL A 473 -0.28 -28.28 25.92
C VAL A 473 0.20 -27.57 27.18
N GLU A 474 -0.41 -27.89 28.33
CA GLU A 474 0.13 -27.53 29.64
C GLU A 474 1.29 -28.46 30.01
N GLY A 475 2.35 -27.94 30.63
CA GLY A 475 3.54 -28.73 31.00
C GLY A 475 4.24 -28.19 32.24
N THR A 476 4.04 -28.85 33.38
CA THR A 476 4.52 -28.36 34.68
C THR A 476 5.97 -28.77 35.03
N GLY A 477 6.84 -27.78 35.21
CA GLY A 477 7.56 -27.62 36.47
C GLY A 477 8.97 -28.21 36.68
N THR A 478 9.63 -27.61 37.67
CA THR A 478 10.90 -27.99 38.33
C THR A 478 12.21 -27.73 37.56
N ALA A 479 13.27 -27.45 38.33
CA ALA A 479 14.57 -27.00 37.85
C ALA A 479 15.69 -27.94 38.31
N ALA A 480 16.76 -28.03 37.51
CA ALA A 480 18.00 -28.72 37.89
C ALA A 480 19.23 -27.93 37.40
N VAL A 481 20.28 -27.91 38.21
CA VAL A 481 21.55 -27.22 37.92
C VAL A 481 22.53 -28.18 37.25
N ALA A 482 23.13 -27.76 36.13
CA ALA A 482 24.31 -28.41 35.57
C ALA A 482 25.20 -27.39 34.82
N ALA A 483 26.31 -27.00 35.44
CA ALA A 483 27.37 -26.26 34.76
C ALA A 483 28.40 -27.24 34.18
N ALA A 484 28.83 -27.03 32.94
CA ALA A 484 29.88 -27.81 32.29
C ALA A 484 31.00 -26.89 31.80
N ALA A 485 32.16 -26.94 32.47
CA ALA A 485 33.31 -26.09 32.15
C ALA A 485 34.23 -26.77 31.10
N GLY A 486 34.47 -26.09 29.98
CA GLY A 486 35.44 -26.52 28.95
C GLY A 486 36.74 -25.73 29.04
N ALA A 487 37.75 -26.26 29.76
CA ALA A 487 39.03 -25.57 29.97
C ALA A 487 40.18 -26.23 29.19
N SER A 488 40.83 -25.47 28.30
CA SER A 488 42.17 -25.76 27.72
C SER A 488 42.66 -24.58 26.87
N VAL A 489 43.95 -24.24 26.75
CA VAL A 489 45.14 -24.58 27.56
C VAL A 489 46.14 -23.42 27.37
N MET A 490 46.82 -22.96 28.42
CA MET A 490 47.91 -21.98 28.27
C MET A 490 49.23 -22.66 27.87
N LYS A 491 50.02 -22.00 27.01
CA LYS A 491 51.46 -22.22 26.88
C LYS A 491 52.19 -20.88 26.73
N ASN A 492 52.97 -20.53 27.76
CA ASN A 492 53.91 -19.40 27.75
C ASN A 492 55.35 -19.90 27.57
N ALA A 493 56.13 -19.21 26.74
CA ALA A 493 57.59 -19.17 26.73
C ALA A 493 58.04 -17.92 25.93
N GLU A 494 58.48 -16.84 26.57
CA GLU A 494 59.90 -16.56 26.89
C GLU A 494 60.87 -16.47 25.69
N LYS A 495 61.29 -15.26 25.27
CA LYS A 495 62.59 -14.65 25.69
C LYS A 495 63.01 -13.32 25.02
N SER A 496 63.42 -12.38 25.88
CA SER A 496 64.53 -11.39 25.79
C SER A 496 65.06 -10.78 24.46
N ALA A 497 64.90 -9.45 24.37
CA ALA A 497 65.96 -8.41 24.22
C ALA A 497 66.78 -8.24 22.89
N PRO A 498 67.34 -7.03 22.61
CA PRO A 498 67.83 -6.59 21.28
C PRO A 498 69.38 -6.57 21.12
N PRO A 499 69.91 -6.26 19.90
CA PRO A 499 70.44 -4.89 19.68
C PRO A 499 70.32 -4.33 18.23
N LEU A 500 70.77 -3.08 18.04
CA LEU A 500 71.06 -2.38 16.75
C LEU A 500 72.55 -2.59 16.34
N PRO A 501 73.18 -1.95 15.31
CA PRO A 501 72.70 -1.12 14.17
C PRO A 501 73.34 -1.42 12.76
N GLY A 502 72.79 -0.84 11.67
CA GLY A 502 73.59 0.03 10.75
C GLY A 502 73.92 -0.37 9.29
N VAL A 503 73.94 0.69 8.42
CA VAL A 503 74.96 1.04 7.38
C VAL A 503 74.82 0.57 5.89
N LYS A 504 74.48 1.56 5.02
CA LYS A 504 74.95 1.92 3.64
C LYS A 504 74.81 1.03 2.37
N GLU A 505 74.26 1.68 1.33
CA GLU A 505 74.79 1.88 -0.06
C GLU A 505 75.33 0.73 -0.95
N MET A 506 74.67 0.53 -2.10
CA MET A 506 75.23 0.49 -3.47
C MET A 506 74.08 0.89 -4.44
N ILE A 507 74.22 1.85 -5.37
CA ILE A 507 74.95 1.90 -6.67
C ILE A 507 74.16 1.23 -7.81
N CYS A 508 74.25 1.86 -9.00
CA CYS A 508 73.48 1.68 -10.24
C CYS A 508 73.95 0.41 -11.04
N ASP A 509 73.40 0.01 -12.20
CA ASP A 509 73.31 0.72 -13.51
C ASP A 509 72.51 -0.13 -14.55
N ASP A 510 72.28 0.46 -15.73
CA ASP A 510 72.03 -0.09 -17.09
C ASP A 510 70.87 -1.06 -17.44
N ASP A 511 69.90 -0.53 -18.21
CA ASP A 511 69.49 -0.89 -19.58
C ASP A 511 69.66 -2.33 -20.14
N GLU A 512 68.60 -2.86 -20.77
CA GLU A 512 68.69 -3.54 -22.09
C GLU A 512 67.32 -3.55 -22.83
N GLU A 513 67.33 -3.42 -24.17
CA GLU A 513 66.16 -3.42 -25.06
C GLU A 513 65.83 -4.84 -25.58
N CYS A 514 64.55 -5.14 -25.88
CA CYS A 514 64.18 -6.31 -26.70
C CYS A 514 62.75 -6.23 -27.29
N ASP A 515 62.61 -5.54 -28.43
CA ASP A 515 61.72 -5.96 -29.53
C ASP A 515 62.42 -7.13 -30.30
N PRO A 516 61.74 -8.05 -31.03
CA PRO A 516 61.12 -7.67 -32.33
C PRO A 516 59.98 -8.55 -32.93
N ASP A 517 59.52 -8.07 -34.09
CA ASP A 517 59.01 -8.76 -35.29
C ASP A 517 57.63 -9.49 -35.31
N ASP A 518 56.73 -8.82 -36.04
CA ASP A 518 55.68 -9.27 -36.96
C ASP A 518 55.72 -10.71 -37.54
N GLY A 519 54.55 -11.24 -37.90
CA GLY A 519 54.41 -12.45 -38.72
C GLY A 519 53.00 -12.75 -39.24
N ASP A 520 52.75 -12.52 -40.53
CA ASP A 520 51.53 -12.92 -41.26
C ASP A 520 51.43 -14.44 -41.52
N VAL A 521 50.33 -14.87 -42.19
CA VAL A 521 50.19 -16.01 -43.16
C VAL A 521 49.18 -17.13 -42.81
N TYR A 522 47.95 -16.96 -43.33
CA TYR A 522 47.15 -17.88 -44.19
C TYR A 522 46.82 -19.36 -43.81
N LEU A 523 45.49 -19.62 -43.72
CA LEU A 523 44.67 -20.63 -44.48
C LEU A 523 44.58 -22.14 -44.14
N LEU A 524 43.39 -22.70 -44.49
CA LEU A 524 42.97 -24.11 -44.69
C LEU A 524 42.79 -24.99 -43.41
N ASP A 525 41.85 -25.96 -43.31
CA ASP A 525 40.53 -26.20 -43.96
C ASP A 525 39.80 -27.37 -43.21
N ASP A 526 38.47 -27.45 -43.35
CA ASP A 526 37.63 -28.67 -43.46
C ASP A 526 37.40 -29.71 -42.30
N TRP A 527 36.22 -30.37 -42.41
CA TRP A 527 35.70 -31.62 -41.77
C TRP A 527 35.12 -31.53 -40.33
N ASP A 528 34.01 -32.22 -39.96
CA ASP A 528 33.06 -33.07 -40.72
C ASP A 528 31.66 -33.07 -40.06
N ASP A 529 30.66 -33.71 -40.69
CA ASP A 529 29.24 -33.78 -40.26
C ASP A 529 28.97 -34.56 -38.95
N GLY A 530 27.78 -34.34 -38.36
CA GLY A 530 27.28 -35.11 -37.20
C GLY A 530 25.84 -34.76 -36.80
N ASP A 531 24.87 -35.47 -37.38
CA ASP A 531 23.44 -35.39 -37.00
C ASP A 531 23.16 -35.95 -35.59
N ASP A 532 22.11 -35.46 -34.93
CA ASP A 532 21.18 -36.30 -34.17
C ASP A 532 19.83 -35.59 -34.02
N GLU A 533 18.72 -36.30 -34.27
CA GLU A 533 17.34 -35.78 -34.19
C GLU A 533 16.79 -35.90 -32.75
N ASN A 534 15.85 -35.03 -32.35
CA ASN A 534 14.58 -35.32 -31.63
C ASN A 534 13.97 -34.05 -30.99
N ASP A 535 12.85 -33.57 -31.53
CA ASP A 535 11.84 -32.82 -30.76
C ASP A 535 11.09 -33.78 -29.81
N PRO A 536 10.35 -33.31 -28.77
CA PRO A 536 8.95 -32.93 -29.01
C PRO A 536 8.37 -31.75 -28.17
N ASP A 537 7.58 -30.93 -28.88
CA ASP A 537 6.26 -30.39 -28.51
C ASP A 537 5.99 -29.50 -27.27
N GLY A 538 5.38 -28.33 -27.54
CA GLY A 538 4.57 -27.54 -26.60
C GLY A 538 5.33 -26.44 -25.81
N TRP A 539 4.71 -25.33 -25.39
CA TRP A 539 3.29 -24.97 -25.34
C TRP A 539 3.00 -23.51 -25.78
N GLU A 540 1.73 -23.14 -25.73
CA GLU A 540 1.06 -22.03 -26.42
C GLU A 540 1.43 -20.60 -25.97
N TYR A 541 1.14 -19.65 -26.86
CA TYR A 541 1.11 -18.20 -26.61
C TYR A 541 -0.14 -17.80 -25.81
N TYR A 542 -0.02 -16.77 -24.97
CA TYR A 542 -1.16 -15.96 -24.53
C TYR A 542 -0.79 -14.49 -24.72
N ASP A 543 -1.43 -13.85 -25.70
CA ASP A 543 -1.51 -12.39 -25.79
C ASP A 543 -2.70 -11.93 -24.93
N ASP A 544 -2.55 -10.83 -24.18
CA ASP A 544 -3.66 -10.16 -23.50
C ASP A 544 -3.57 -8.63 -23.73
N TYR A 545 -4.73 -7.99 -23.85
CA TYR A 545 -4.87 -6.61 -24.33
C TYR A 545 -5.20 -5.64 -23.18
N GLY A 546 -4.64 -4.43 -23.22
CA GLY A 546 -4.78 -3.46 -22.13
C GLY A 546 -4.60 -1.99 -22.53
N ASP A 547 -5.07 -1.59 -23.72
CA ASP A 547 -5.17 -0.17 -24.07
C ASP A 547 -6.34 0.49 -23.32
N TYR A 548 -6.06 1.57 -22.60
CA TYR A 548 -7.03 2.58 -22.17
C TYR A 548 -6.40 3.97 -22.31
N ASP A 549 -6.78 4.68 -23.37
CA ASP A 549 -6.59 6.13 -23.47
C ASP A 549 -7.64 6.84 -22.58
N ASP A 550 -7.22 7.85 -21.81
CA ASP A 550 -8.12 8.86 -21.22
C ASP A 550 -7.40 10.23 -21.18
N ASP A 551 -7.78 11.12 -22.09
CA ASP A 551 -7.52 12.56 -22.01
C ASP A 551 -8.56 13.21 -21.08
N ASP A 552 -8.19 14.11 -20.15
CA ASP A 552 -8.76 15.48 -20.15
C ASP A 552 -8.16 16.51 -19.15
N ALA A 553 -8.52 17.78 -19.41
CA ALA A 553 -8.81 18.89 -18.49
C ALA A 553 -7.73 19.52 -17.57
N TYR A 554 -7.37 20.77 -17.93
CA TYR A 554 -6.73 21.80 -17.10
C TYR A 554 -7.62 22.36 -15.97
N LEU A 555 -7.06 22.67 -14.79
CA LEU A 555 -7.37 23.89 -14.00
C LEU A 555 -6.22 24.25 -12.99
N PRO A 556 -6.01 25.52 -12.57
CA PRO A 556 -4.83 25.92 -11.78
C PRO A 556 -5.09 26.59 -10.40
N GLY A 557 -4.21 26.33 -9.43
CA GLY A 557 -4.07 27.06 -8.15
C GLY A 557 -3.43 26.18 -7.06
N ALA A 558 -2.76 26.68 -6.01
CA ALA A 558 -2.21 28.02 -5.75
C ALA A 558 -0.93 27.84 -4.87
N VAL A 559 -0.06 28.87 -4.80
CA VAL A 559 1.27 28.74 -4.15
C VAL A 559 1.29 29.36 -2.75
N GLU A 560 1.60 28.55 -1.73
CA GLU A 560 2.07 29.02 -0.43
C GLU A 560 3.49 28.50 -0.14
N GLY A 561 4.34 29.35 0.44
CA GLY A 561 5.76 29.06 0.67
C GLY A 561 6.12 29.08 2.15
N THR A 562 6.66 27.98 2.67
CA THR A 562 7.08 27.84 4.06
C THR A 562 8.60 28.06 4.23
N GLY A 563 8.97 29.06 5.02
CA GLY A 563 10.37 29.42 5.26
C GLY A 563 11.07 28.50 6.26
N THR A 564 12.27 28.02 5.93
CA THR A 564 13.05 27.11 6.78
C THR A 564 13.84 27.82 7.89
N ALA A 565 13.33 27.78 9.12
CA ALA A 565 14.00 28.30 10.31
C ALA A 565 14.92 27.23 10.95
N ALA A 566 16.21 27.24 10.61
CA ALA A 566 17.19 26.30 11.16
C ALA A 566 17.64 26.68 12.59
N VAL A 567 17.27 25.88 13.59
CA VAL A 567 17.74 26.03 14.98
C VAL A 567 18.92 25.08 15.24
N ALA A 568 20.12 25.65 15.36
CA ALA A 568 21.31 24.89 15.75
C ALA A 568 21.50 24.89 17.28
N ALA A 569 21.50 23.72 17.90
CA ALA A 569 21.80 23.54 19.33
C ALA A 569 23.11 22.76 19.50
N ALA A 570 24.19 23.45 19.87
CA ALA A 570 25.47 22.83 20.20
C ALA A 570 25.55 22.48 21.70
N ALA A 571 26.29 21.41 22.03
CA ALA A 571 26.48 20.98 23.41
C ALA A 571 27.29 22.00 24.24
N GLY A 572 26.86 22.24 25.49
CA GLY A 572 27.56 23.08 26.45
C GLY A 572 27.64 22.41 27.81
N ALA A 573 28.84 22.31 28.39
CA ALA A 573 29.07 21.72 29.69
C ALA A 573 29.71 22.74 30.65
N SER A 574 29.33 22.64 31.93
CA SER A 574 30.03 23.14 33.11
C SER A 574 30.04 24.65 33.47
N VAL A 575 29.27 24.92 34.53
CA VAL A 575 29.65 25.68 35.75
C VAL A 575 29.26 27.16 35.86
N MET A 576 28.80 27.49 37.07
CA MET A 576 28.12 28.71 37.50
C MET A 576 28.98 29.97 37.57
N LYS A 577 28.36 31.14 37.33
CA LYS A 577 28.24 32.19 38.37
C LYS A 577 27.14 33.23 38.07
N ASN A 578 26.38 33.56 39.11
CA ASN A 578 25.54 34.73 39.36
C ASN A 578 24.65 35.27 38.22
N ALA A 579 23.33 35.02 38.33
CA ALA A 579 22.30 35.91 37.81
C ALA A 579 22.00 37.04 38.81
N GLU A 580 21.65 38.24 38.34
CA GLU A 580 21.15 39.34 39.18
C GLU A 580 20.20 40.26 38.38
N LYS A 581 19.02 40.56 38.94
CA LYS A 581 17.92 41.38 38.37
C LYS A 581 17.27 40.77 37.09
N SER A 582 15.95 40.72 36.95
CA SER A 582 14.90 41.61 37.48
C SER A 582 13.58 40.87 37.81
N ALA A 583 12.72 41.50 38.61
CA ALA A 583 11.34 41.08 38.86
C ALA A 583 10.44 42.33 39.08
N PRO A 584 9.14 42.29 38.73
CA PRO A 584 8.22 43.43 38.88
C PRO A 584 7.75 43.63 40.34
N PRO A 585 7.24 44.83 40.71
CA PRO A 585 6.91 45.17 42.09
C PRO A 585 5.50 44.78 42.55
N LEU A 586 5.34 44.58 43.86
CA LEU A 586 4.06 44.45 44.57
C LEU A 586 4.00 45.43 45.77
N PRO A 587 2.80 45.79 46.28
CA PRO A 587 2.60 46.97 47.13
C PRO A 587 2.99 46.79 48.62
N PRO A 588 3.22 47.88 49.37
CA PRO A 588 3.79 47.85 50.73
C PRO A 588 2.76 47.75 51.86
N GLY A 589 3.14 47.10 52.97
CA GLY A 589 2.36 47.08 54.22
C GLY A 589 3.12 46.59 55.47
N SER A 590 3.24 47.47 56.47
CA SER A 590 3.49 47.23 57.92
C SER A 590 4.64 46.31 58.39
N ASP A 591 5.77 46.96 58.71
CA ASP A 591 6.61 46.86 59.93
C ASP A 591 7.24 45.55 60.49
N PRO A 592 8.37 45.63 61.23
CA PRO A 592 9.29 44.49 61.43
C PRO A 592 9.58 44.08 62.90
N ALA A 593 10.10 42.86 63.10
CA ALA A 593 10.66 42.44 64.39
C ALA A 593 11.82 41.41 64.32
N LEU A 594 13.00 41.88 64.77
CA LEU A 594 14.03 41.17 65.57
C LEU A 594 14.95 40.05 64.99
N LEU A 595 16.23 40.20 65.40
CA LEU A 595 17.34 39.21 65.55
C LEU A 595 18.07 38.68 64.28
N TYR A 596 19.34 38.25 64.35
CA TYR A 596 20.62 38.90 64.78
C TYR A 596 21.78 37.89 64.55
N PHE A 597 23.00 38.36 64.17
CA PHE A 597 24.31 37.63 64.25
C PHE A 597 24.46 36.36 63.35
N LEU A 598 25.60 35.99 62.73
CA LEU A 598 27.01 36.45 62.60
C LEU A 598 27.40 36.47 61.09
N GLY A 599 28.57 36.93 60.58
CA GLY A 599 29.70 37.66 61.18
C GLY A 599 31.08 37.33 60.55
N THR A 600 31.68 38.27 59.79
CA THR A 600 33.07 38.29 59.24
C THR A 600 33.42 37.25 58.13
N SER A 601 34.33 37.43 57.16
CA SER A 601 35.32 38.50 56.80
C SER A 601 35.54 38.55 55.25
N GLY A 602 36.40 39.34 54.59
CA GLY A 602 37.42 40.29 55.08
C GLY A 602 38.37 41.00 54.06
N PHE A 603 38.39 40.69 52.76
CA PHE A 603 39.34 41.23 51.74
C PHE A 603 38.62 41.78 50.49
N GLY A 604 39.15 42.73 49.68
CA GLY A 604 40.42 43.46 49.86
C GLY A 604 40.98 44.31 48.67
N ALA A 605 40.16 45.07 47.92
CA ALA A 605 40.57 46.01 46.82
C ALA A 605 41.18 45.33 45.54
N THR A 606 41.44 45.96 44.37
CA THR A 606 41.58 47.39 43.97
C THR A 606 41.02 47.75 42.57
N SER A 607 40.68 49.03 42.40
CA SER A 607 40.42 49.85 41.18
C SER A 607 41.12 49.49 39.84
N CYS A 608 40.35 49.60 38.74
CA CYS A 608 40.56 50.44 37.52
C CYS A 608 39.25 50.40 36.70
N VAL A 609 38.52 51.48 36.38
CA VAL A 609 38.84 52.69 35.59
C VAL A 609 39.15 52.39 34.12
N TYR A 610 38.13 52.55 33.27
CA TYR A 610 38.23 53.22 31.95
C TYR A 610 36.83 53.62 31.46
N ASP A 611 36.63 54.90 31.13
CA ASP A 611 35.50 55.39 30.33
C ASP A 611 35.78 55.17 28.83
N VAL A 612 34.73 55.11 27.99
CA VAL A 612 34.64 55.91 26.75
C VAL A 612 33.23 55.88 26.16
N GLU A 613 32.89 56.98 25.48
CA GLU A 613 31.63 57.32 24.81
C GLU A 613 31.19 56.28 23.75
N LYS A 614 29.90 55.96 23.56
CA LYS A 614 28.69 56.77 23.29
C LYS A 614 28.66 57.37 21.87
N SER A 615 27.88 56.75 20.98
CA SER A 615 27.33 57.38 19.77
C SER A 615 25.96 56.77 19.39
N THR A 616 25.14 57.50 18.64
CA THR A 616 23.71 57.23 18.35
C THR A 616 23.28 57.92 17.04
N ALA A 617 22.08 57.58 16.53
CA ALA A 617 21.47 57.99 15.24
C ALA A 617 21.97 57.15 14.03
N ASN A 618 21.12 56.52 13.19
CA ASN A 618 19.88 56.90 12.48
C ASN A 618 20.15 57.68 11.18
N MET A 619 19.83 57.08 10.02
CA MET A 619 18.86 57.62 9.03
C MET A 619 18.67 56.72 7.78
N GLU A 620 17.41 56.66 7.37
CA GLU A 620 16.84 56.58 6.01
C GLU A 620 17.31 55.54 4.95
N GLU A 621 16.35 54.65 4.69
CA GLU A 621 16.00 53.97 3.44
C GLU A 621 15.68 54.95 2.28
N ALA A 622 16.35 54.80 1.11
CA ALA A 622 15.82 55.05 -0.24
C ALA A 622 16.92 54.99 -1.35
N ASP A 623 16.96 53.90 -2.14
CA ASP A 623 17.31 53.87 -3.59
C ASP A 623 17.64 52.42 -4.04
N LEU A 624 16.69 51.68 -4.62
CA LEU A 624 16.97 50.39 -5.30
C LEU A 624 15.87 49.89 -6.26
N LEU A 625 15.31 50.76 -7.12
CA LEU A 625 14.37 50.38 -8.18
C LEU A 625 14.70 51.01 -9.54
N LEU A 626 15.74 50.49 -10.22
CA LEU A 626 15.97 50.64 -11.67
C LEU A 626 17.08 49.68 -12.12
N GLY A 627 16.75 48.43 -12.52
CA GLY A 627 17.80 47.43 -12.79
C GLY A 627 17.40 46.07 -13.39
N SER A 628 16.24 45.94 -14.05
CA SER A 628 15.75 44.63 -14.54
C SER A 628 15.44 44.56 -16.05
N THR A 629 15.40 45.68 -16.77
CA THR A 629 14.88 45.73 -18.15
C THR A 629 15.92 45.52 -19.26
N GLU A 630 17.22 45.63 -18.96
CA GLU A 630 18.28 45.41 -19.98
C GLU A 630 18.73 43.96 -20.10
N VAL A 631 18.67 43.17 -19.00
CA VAL A 631 19.12 41.77 -18.96
C VAL A 631 18.30 40.88 -19.91
N LEU A 632 16.97 40.96 -19.83
CA LEU A 632 16.04 40.21 -20.70
C LEU A 632 16.26 40.53 -22.19
N ARG A 633 16.69 41.76 -22.50
CA ARG A 633 16.93 42.21 -23.88
C ARG A 633 18.23 41.66 -24.48
N ALA A 634 19.25 41.43 -23.63
CA ALA A 634 20.48 40.77 -24.03
C ALA A 634 20.26 39.28 -24.31
N GLU A 635 19.44 38.60 -23.49
CA GLU A 635 19.19 37.17 -23.60
C GLU A 635 18.40 36.80 -24.87
N GLU A 636 17.39 37.59 -25.25
CA GLU A 636 16.64 37.34 -26.49
C GLU A 636 17.53 37.52 -27.74
N LEU A 637 18.42 38.51 -27.74
CA LEU A 637 19.42 38.70 -28.81
C LEU A 637 20.41 37.53 -28.88
N PHE A 638 20.77 36.93 -27.76
CA PHE A 638 21.62 35.73 -27.71
C PHE A 638 20.90 34.50 -28.29
N ARG A 639 19.64 34.25 -27.91
CA ARG A 639 18.79 33.20 -28.52
C ARG A 639 18.65 33.39 -30.04
N ARG A 640 18.37 34.60 -30.52
CA ARG A 640 18.23 34.88 -31.96
C ARG A 640 19.53 34.65 -32.75
N LYS A 641 20.70 34.98 -32.19
CA LYS A 641 22.00 34.63 -32.81
C LYS A 641 22.21 33.11 -32.90
N LYS A 642 21.97 32.37 -31.81
CA LYS A 642 22.18 30.91 -31.76
C LYS A 642 21.29 30.14 -32.76
N LEU A 643 20.07 30.64 -33.01
CA LEU A 643 19.17 30.11 -34.05
C LEU A 643 19.63 30.43 -35.49
N ALA A 644 20.17 31.62 -35.74
CA ALA A 644 20.73 31.98 -37.03
C ALA A 644 21.98 31.13 -37.38
N GLU A 645 22.86 30.90 -36.40
CA GLU A 645 24.04 30.04 -36.58
C GLU A 645 23.65 28.58 -36.84
N LYS A 646 22.62 28.04 -36.15
CA LYS A 646 22.15 26.66 -36.37
C LYS A 646 21.57 26.45 -37.78
N ARG A 647 20.91 27.47 -38.36
CA ARG A 647 20.48 27.43 -39.78
C ARG A 647 21.62 27.54 -40.79
N SER A 648 22.78 28.08 -40.40
CA SER A 648 23.93 28.23 -41.31
C SER A 648 24.76 26.96 -41.49
N ARG A 649 24.65 25.97 -40.59
CA ARG A 649 25.39 24.69 -40.70
C ARG A 649 24.59 23.55 -41.34
N PHE A 650 23.28 23.71 -41.49
CA PHE A 650 22.38 22.65 -41.98
C PHE A 650 22.27 22.59 -43.52
N GLY A 651 23.21 23.21 -44.25
CA GLY A 651 23.07 23.45 -45.69
C GLY A 651 24.26 23.04 -46.58
N GLU A 652 25.38 22.58 -46.03
CA GLU A 652 26.59 22.28 -46.82
C GLU A 652 27.23 20.89 -46.56
N ASP A 653 26.90 20.21 -45.45
CA ASP A 653 27.50 18.91 -45.09
C ASP A 653 26.70 17.66 -45.57
N TRP A 654 25.49 17.82 -46.12
CA TRP A 654 24.61 16.67 -46.45
C TRP A 654 24.95 15.95 -47.78
N GLU A 655 25.93 16.43 -48.54
CA GLU A 655 26.15 16.01 -49.94
C GLU A 655 27.49 15.28 -50.19
N ARG A 656 28.13 14.69 -49.16
CA ARG A 656 29.47 14.06 -49.33
C ARG A 656 29.80 12.77 -48.56
N GLU A 657 29.01 12.32 -47.58
CA GLU A 657 29.46 11.23 -46.67
C GLU A 657 28.39 10.15 -46.39
N SER A 658 27.83 9.54 -47.45
CA SER A 658 26.86 8.42 -47.32
C SER A 658 26.98 7.31 -48.39
N LEU A 659 28.03 7.29 -49.21
CA LEU A 659 28.34 6.13 -50.07
C LEU A 659 29.28 5.15 -49.33
N GLY A 660 28.69 4.29 -48.48
CA GLY A 660 29.40 3.38 -47.59
C GLY A 660 28.79 1.98 -47.51
N GLU A 661 29.25 1.10 -48.39
CA GLU A 661 29.30 -0.38 -48.31
C GLU A 661 28.01 -1.21 -48.12
N ARG A 662 26.90 -0.71 -47.54
CA ARG A 662 25.72 -1.57 -47.25
C ARG A 662 24.83 -1.84 -48.47
N ASP A 663 24.82 -0.98 -49.48
CA ASP A 663 24.03 -1.15 -50.72
C ASP A 663 24.67 -2.10 -51.76
N VAL A 664 25.94 -2.48 -51.59
CA VAL A 664 26.64 -3.33 -52.56
C VAL A 664 26.16 -4.78 -52.51
N GLN A 665 25.80 -5.27 -51.32
CA GLN A 665 25.32 -6.64 -51.14
C GLN A 665 23.88 -6.81 -51.65
N THR A 666 22.96 -5.91 -51.26
CA THR A 666 21.55 -5.95 -51.71
C THR A 666 21.40 -5.80 -53.22
N LEU A 667 22.27 -5.04 -53.90
CA LEU A 667 22.29 -4.97 -55.36
C LEU A 667 22.82 -6.25 -56.03
N ARG A 668 23.73 -6.98 -55.36
CA ARG A 668 24.27 -8.26 -55.84
C ARG A 668 23.20 -9.35 -55.78
N ASP A 669 22.56 -9.49 -54.63
CA ASP A 669 21.48 -10.44 -54.40
C ASP A 669 20.29 -10.17 -55.36
N LEU A 670 20.03 -8.90 -55.68
CA LEU A 670 19.00 -8.48 -56.64
C LEU A 670 19.32 -8.80 -58.10
N ASP A 671 20.57 -8.94 -58.52
CA ASP A 671 20.91 -9.33 -59.89
C ASP A 671 21.09 -10.85 -60.03
N GLU A 672 21.61 -11.54 -59.01
CA GLU A 672 21.62 -13.02 -58.97
C GLU A 672 20.20 -13.60 -59.05
N ARG A 673 19.24 -13.02 -58.31
CA ARG A 673 17.82 -13.42 -58.38
C ARG A 673 17.21 -13.19 -59.77
N LYS A 674 17.60 -12.11 -60.48
CA LYS A 674 17.17 -11.84 -61.87
C LYS A 674 17.84 -12.74 -62.90
N GLU A 675 19.05 -13.27 -62.65
CA GLU A 675 19.63 -14.31 -63.52
C GLU A 675 18.94 -15.66 -63.34
N GLN A 676 18.57 -16.04 -62.11
CA GLN A 676 17.80 -17.26 -61.85
C GLN A 676 16.42 -17.24 -62.55
N GLU A 677 15.68 -16.12 -62.45
CA GLU A 677 14.41 -15.93 -63.19
C GLU A 677 14.58 -16.00 -64.71
N ARG A 678 15.70 -15.47 -65.25
CA ARG A 678 16.05 -15.55 -66.68
C ARG A 678 16.46 -16.95 -67.14
N PHE A 679 16.91 -17.82 -66.22
CA PHE A 679 17.18 -19.23 -66.49
C PHE A 679 15.88 -20.03 -66.56
N ALA A 680 15.01 -19.88 -65.55
CA ALA A 680 13.71 -20.57 -65.49
C ALA A 680 12.81 -20.23 -66.70
N ALA A 681 12.83 -18.98 -67.17
CA ALA A 681 12.02 -18.51 -68.30
C ALA A 681 12.48 -19.00 -69.69
N ARG A 682 13.45 -19.93 -69.81
CA ARG A 682 14.11 -20.27 -71.09
C ARG A 682 13.98 -21.70 -71.60
N GLU A 683 13.48 -22.66 -70.82
CA GLU A 683 13.48 -24.08 -71.23
C GLU A 683 12.17 -24.60 -71.85
N THR A 684 11.05 -23.89 -71.74
CA THR A 684 9.74 -24.35 -72.24
C THR A 684 9.29 -23.66 -73.54
N VAL A 685 9.94 -24.00 -74.68
CA VAL A 685 9.30 -24.22 -76.01
C VAL A 685 10.36 -24.57 -77.08
N LYS A 686 10.50 -25.87 -77.42
CA LYS A 686 10.88 -26.40 -78.75
C LYS A 686 10.82 -27.95 -78.83
N ARG A 687 9.80 -28.43 -79.57
CA ARG A 687 9.72 -29.59 -80.52
C ARG A 687 10.94 -30.54 -80.65
N PRO A 688 10.78 -31.85 -81.03
CA PRO A 688 9.74 -32.35 -81.98
C PRO A 688 9.18 -33.79 -81.85
N ARG A 689 8.06 -34.03 -82.57
CA ARG A 689 7.67 -35.18 -83.43
C ARG A 689 7.99 -36.65 -83.04
N GLU A 690 6.91 -37.44 -83.15
CA GLU A 690 6.74 -38.69 -83.97
C GLU A 690 6.82 -40.11 -83.36
N GLN A 691 5.99 -40.97 -83.97
CA GLN A 691 5.97 -42.45 -83.96
C GLN A 691 5.51 -43.19 -82.68
N CYS A 692 4.87 -44.38 -82.75
CA CYS A 692 3.93 -44.92 -83.76
C CYS A 692 3.29 -46.25 -83.27
N ARG A 693 2.04 -46.54 -83.68
CA ARG A 693 1.44 -47.91 -83.73
C ARG A 693 1.20 -48.60 -82.36
N GLU A 694 0.45 -49.71 -82.22
CA GLU A 694 -0.08 -50.66 -83.22
C GLU A 694 -1.40 -51.40 -82.82
N LYS A 695 -2.35 -51.57 -83.78
CA LYS A 695 -3.32 -52.71 -83.93
C LYS A 695 -4.39 -52.99 -82.82
N GLU A 696 -5.52 -53.70 -83.06
CA GLU A 696 -6.03 -54.40 -84.26
C GLU A 696 -7.59 -54.50 -84.36
N ARG A 697 -8.15 -54.37 -85.58
CA ARG A 697 -9.34 -55.01 -86.26
C ARG A 697 -10.65 -55.39 -85.50
N PHE A 698 -11.85 -55.46 -86.09
CA PHE A 698 -12.42 -55.36 -87.48
C PHE A 698 -13.63 -54.37 -87.47
N ALA A 699 -14.48 -54.08 -88.48
CA ALA A 699 -14.76 -54.55 -89.87
C ALA A 699 -15.02 -53.30 -90.80
N SER A 700 -15.46 -53.27 -92.08
CA SER A 700 -16.16 -54.17 -93.04
C SER A 700 -17.69 -54.36 -92.83
N ASP A 701 -18.62 -54.19 -93.79
CA ASP A 701 -18.74 -53.60 -95.16
C ASP A 701 -20.24 -53.12 -95.34
N GLU A 702 -20.85 -52.66 -96.46
CA GLU A 702 -20.50 -52.54 -97.89
C GLU A 702 -21.20 -51.33 -98.64
N SER A 703 -20.48 -50.82 -99.65
CA SER A 703 -20.71 -50.00 -100.87
C SER A 703 -22.08 -49.72 -101.59
N THR A 704 -22.06 -48.67 -102.46
CA THR A 704 -22.92 -48.39 -103.66
C THR A 704 -24.41 -47.99 -103.48
N ARG A 705 -25.20 -47.46 -104.45
CA ARG A 705 -25.10 -46.60 -105.70
C ARG A 705 -26.53 -46.45 -106.31
N LEU A 706 -26.71 -45.64 -107.38
CA LEU A 706 -27.87 -45.55 -108.34
C LEU A 706 -29.00 -44.53 -107.97
N THR A 707 -29.25 -43.51 -108.82
CA THR A 707 -30.34 -43.28 -109.84
C THR A 707 -31.73 -42.96 -109.25
N GLU A 708 -32.48 -41.94 -109.69
CA GLU A 708 -33.00 -41.55 -111.03
C GLU A 708 -34.11 -42.49 -111.58
N ASP A 709 -35.31 -41.88 -111.72
CA ASP A 709 -36.42 -42.08 -112.68
C ASP A 709 -37.34 -43.32 -112.69
N ASP A 710 -38.46 -43.12 -113.41
CA ASP A 710 -39.64 -43.96 -113.70
C ASP A 710 -40.63 -44.24 -112.53
N VAL A 711 -41.96 -44.24 -112.71
CA VAL A 711 -42.81 -44.51 -113.91
C VAL A 711 -43.96 -43.51 -114.09
N ASP A 712 -44.26 -43.13 -115.34
CA ASP A 712 -45.44 -42.35 -115.82
C ASP A 712 -46.71 -43.20 -116.08
N GLU A 713 -47.91 -42.58 -115.99
CA GLU A 713 -49.04 -42.67 -116.96
C GLU A 713 -50.15 -41.69 -116.49
N LEU A 714 -50.65 -40.65 -117.18
CA LEU A 714 -51.09 -40.37 -118.57
C LEU A 714 -52.60 -40.60 -118.86
N VAL A 715 -53.25 -39.53 -119.37
CA VAL A 715 -54.45 -39.55 -120.28
C VAL A 715 -55.79 -39.94 -119.58
N GLU A 716 -57.00 -39.44 -119.92
CA GLU A 716 -57.55 -38.83 -121.15
C GLU A 716 -58.57 -37.69 -120.94
N LYS A 717 -59.03 -37.03 -122.03
CA LYS A 717 -60.18 -36.11 -122.11
C LYS A 717 -61.20 -36.60 -123.15
N VAL A 718 -62.50 -36.68 -122.84
CA VAL A 718 -63.58 -36.94 -123.84
C VAL A 718 -64.82 -36.08 -123.56
N LEU A 719 -65.69 -35.87 -124.57
CA LEU A 719 -66.84 -34.95 -124.57
C LEU A 719 -68.22 -35.64 -124.54
N ILE A 720 -69.23 -34.88 -124.07
CA ILE A 720 -70.58 -34.61 -124.67
C ILE A 720 -70.84 -35.23 -126.08
N PRO A 721 -72.06 -35.70 -126.52
CA PRO A 721 -73.43 -35.67 -125.94
C PRO A 721 -74.25 -37.01 -126.05
N GLN A 722 -75.54 -37.06 -125.60
CA GLN A 722 -76.74 -37.12 -126.49
C GLN A 722 -78.12 -37.41 -125.82
N ASP A 723 -79.11 -36.67 -126.35
CA ASP A 723 -80.54 -36.99 -126.62
C ASP A 723 -81.47 -37.86 -125.73
N LYS A 724 -82.59 -37.20 -125.37
CA LYS A 724 -84.01 -37.61 -125.50
C LYS A 724 -84.55 -38.90 -124.84
N LYS A 725 -85.60 -38.66 -124.02
CA LYS A 725 -86.92 -39.32 -124.03
C LYS A 725 -86.97 -40.83 -124.38
N GLU A 726 -87.23 -41.66 -123.37
CA GLU A 726 -88.54 -42.34 -123.20
C GLU A 726 -88.59 -43.08 -121.85
N GLN A 727 -89.81 -43.41 -121.37
CA GLN A 727 -90.10 -44.30 -120.23
C GLN A 727 -89.48 -43.89 -118.87
N GLU A 728 -90.15 -43.18 -117.95
CA GLU A 728 -91.59 -42.90 -117.77
C GLU A 728 -92.50 -44.15 -117.86
N LYS A 729 -92.26 -45.18 -117.00
CA LYS A 729 -93.36 -45.94 -116.34
C LYS A 729 -93.02 -46.94 -115.22
N ALA A 730 -91.76 -47.12 -114.82
CA ALA A 730 -91.42 -47.90 -113.62
C ALA A 730 -91.42 -47.08 -112.30
N THR A 731 -91.52 -45.74 -112.42
CA THR A 731 -91.32 -44.74 -111.37
C THR A 731 -92.49 -44.63 -110.38
N ALA A 732 -92.74 -45.70 -109.61
CA ALA A 732 -93.75 -45.72 -108.54
C ALA A 732 -93.44 -46.66 -107.37
N ALA A 733 -92.74 -47.78 -107.60
CA ALA A 733 -92.46 -48.77 -106.55
C ALA A 733 -91.05 -48.65 -105.92
N GLU A 734 -90.09 -48.11 -106.68
CA GLU A 734 -88.68 -48.06 -106.27
C GLU A 734 -88.38 -46.83 -105.37
N ALA A 735 -89.07 -45.71 -105.62
CA ALA A 735 -88.89 -44.45 -104.91
C ALA A 735 -89.19 -44.52 -103.39
N GLU A 736 -90.10 -45.41 -102.94
CA GLU A 736 -90.38 -45.58 -101.51
C GLU A 736 -89.28 -46.39 -100.79
N ALA A 737 -88.60 -47.30 -101.51
CA ALA A 737 -87.45 -48.03 -100.99
C ALA A 737 -86.18 -47.14 -100.96
N GLU A 738 -85.99 -46.32 -102.00
CA GLU A 738 -84.87 -45.39 -102.11
C GLU A 738 -84.95 -44.26 -101.06
N ALA A 739 -86.14 -43.68 -100.84
CA ALA A 739 -86.35 -42.65 -99.82
C ALA A 739 -85.97 -43.11 -98.39
N LYS A 740 -86.18 -44.39 -98.06
CA LYS A 740 -85.74 -44.95 -96.77
C LYS A 740 -84.23 -45.12 -96.67
N ARG A 741 -83.55 -45.51 -97.75
CA ARG A 741 -82.09 -45.62 -97.77
C ARG A 741 -81.42 -44.25 -97.67
N LEU A 742 -81.91 -43.26 -98.42
CA LEU A 742 -81.40 -41.88 -98.36
C LEU A 742 -81.53 -41.27 -96.95
N ALA A 743 -82.65 -41.52 -96.25
CA ALA A 743 -82.83 -41.03 -94.88
C ALA A 743 -81.85 -41.67 -93.86
N GLU A 744 -81.49 -42.95 -94.02
CA GLU A 744 -80.49 -43.63 -93.18
C GLU A 744 -79.05 -43.20 -93.54
N GLU A 745 -78.80 -42.94 -94.82
CA GLU A 745 -77.49 -42.49 -95.32
C GLU A 745 -77.19 -41.03 -94.94
N GLU A 746 -78.18 -40.12 -95.00
CA GLU A 746 -78.05 -38.74 -94.54
C GLU A 746 -77.80 -38.67 -93.02
N ALA A 747 -78.48 -39.52 -92.24
CA ALA A 747 -78.24 -39.63 -90.79
C ALA A 747 -76.81 -40.09 -90.47
N ARG A 748 -76.26 -41.02 -91.26
CA ARG A 748 -74.85 -41.46 -91.14
C ARG A 748 -73.84 -40.40 -91.56
N LEU A 749 -74.15 -39.59 -92.57
CA LEU A 749 -73.26 -38.52 -93.01
C LEU A 749 -73.15 -37.42 -91.95
N ARG A 750 -74.28 -36.94 -91.40
CA ARG A 750 -74.28 -35.90 -90.35
C ARG A 750 -73.50 -36.34 -89.09
N ALA A 751 -73.69 -37.59 -88.64
CA ALA A 751 -72.93 -38.13 -87.51
C ALA A 751 -71.41 -38.19 -87.77
N ARG A 752 -71.01 -38.44 -89.03
CA ARG A 752 -69.59 -38.49 -89.43
C ARG A 752 -68.97 -37.10 -89.58
N GLU A 753 -69.74 -36.11 -90.03
CA GLU A 753 -69.32 -34.71 -90.05
C GLU A 753 -69.12 -34.15 -88.63
N GLU A 754 -70.00 -34.51 -87.69
CA GLU A 754 -69.88 -34.12 -86.29
C GLU A 754 -68.67 -34.77 -85.59
N GLU A 755 -68.36 -36.04 -85.88
CA GLU A 755 -67.12 -36.69 -85.41
C GLU A 755 -65.86 -36.03 -86.01
N LEU A 756 -65.88 -35.67 -87.29
CA LEU A 756 -64.76 -34.98 -87.94
C LEU A 756 -64.54 -33.57 -87.38
N GLN A 757 -65.61 -32.80 -87.13
CA GLN A 757 -65.50 -31.49 -86.47
C GLN A 757 -65.00 -31.59 -85.03
N LYS A 758 -65.33 -32.68 -84.32
CA LYS A 758 -64.76 -32.94 -83.00
C LYS A 758 -63.25 -33.23 -83.08
N ARG A 759 -62.83 -34.17 -83.94
CA ARG A 759 -61.40 -34.51 -84.13
C ARG A 759 -60.57 -33.30 -84.56
N ALA A 760 -61.07 -32.47 -85.47
CA ALA A 760 -60.37 -31.25 -85.90
C ALA A 760 -60.06 -30.29 -84.75
N ARG A 761 -60.99 -30.13 -83.78
CA ARG A 761 -60.76 -29.29 -82.59
C ARG A 761 -59.82 -29.94 -81.57
N GLU A 762 -59.83 -31.27 -81.46
CA GLU A 762 -58.90 -32.01 -80.60
C GLU A 762 -57.48 -31.97 -81.17
N GLU A 763 -57.33 -31.99 -82.51
CA GLU A 763 -56.05 -31.86 -83.22
C GLU A 763 -55.50 -30.42 -83.20
N GLU A 764 -56.36 -29.41 -83.38
CA GLU A 764 -56.00 -27.98 -83.24
C GLU A 764 -55.56 -27.63 -81.80
N ALA A 765 -56.25 -28.17 -80.79
CA ALA A 765 -55.86 -28.01 -79.38
C ALA A 765 -54.53 -28.72 -79.07
N ALA A 766 -54.32 -29.94 -79.57
CA ALA A 766 -53.07 -30.68 -79.38
C ALA A 766 -51.87 -29.99 -80.08
N ALA A 767 -52.08 -29.37 -81.24
CA ALA A 767 -51.06 -28.58 -81.92
C ALA A 767 -50.65 -27.36 -81.09
N ALA A 768 -51.63 -26.60 -80.57
CA ALA A 768 -51.37 -25.45 -79.70
C ALA A 768 -50.64 -25.82 -78.40
N GLU A 769 -50.98 -26.95 -77.77
CA GLU A 769 -50.28 -27.45 -76.58
C GLU A 769 -48.85 -27.90 -76.88
N ALA A 770 -48.61 -28.50 -78.05
CA ALA A 770 -47.27 -28.90 -78.49
C ALA A 770 -46.36 -27.71 -78.85
N GLU A 771 -46.92 -26.65 -79.45
CA GLU A 771 -46.20 -25.41 -79.73
C GLU A 771 -45.85 -24.66 -78.44
N ALA A 772 -46.79 -24.55 -77.49
CA ALA A 772 -46.56 -23.95 -76.18
C ALA A 772 -45.48 -24.68 -75.36
N LYS A 773 -45.41 -26.01 -75.43
CA LYS A 773 -44.37 -26.80 -74.74
C LYS A 773 -42.99 -26.58 -75.32
N ARG A 774 -42.85 -26.49 -76.65
CA ARG A 774 -41.56 -26.21 -77.29
C ARG A 774 -41.05 -24.80 -76.97
N ALA A 775 -41.93 -23.80 -76.96
CA ALA A 775 -41.57 -22.45 -76.55
C ALA A 775 -41.04 -22.41 -75.09
N ALA A 776 -41.66 -23.17 -74.18
CA ALA A 776 -41.21 -23.29 -72.80
C ALA A 776 -39.87 -24.03 -72.66
N GLU A 777 -39.65 -25.11 -73.42
CA GLU A 777 -38.38 -25.86 -73.42
C GLU A 777 -37.22 -25.00 -73.96
N GLU A 778 -37.42 -24.24 -75.05
CA GLU A 778 -36.42 -23.32 -75.59
C GLU A 778 -36.11 -22.15 -74.62
N GLU A 779 -37.12 -21.62 -73.91
CA GLU A 779 -36.90 -20.58 -72.88
C GLU A 779 -36.17 -21.14 -71.64
N GLU A 780 -36.45 -22.38 -71.24
CA GLU A 780 -35.74 -23.04 -70.13
C GLU A 780 -34.27 -23.37 -70.47
N GLU A 781 -33.98 -23.85 -71.69
CA GLU A 781 -32.59 -24.04 -72.13
C GLU A 781 -31.84 -22.71 -72.28
N ALA A 782 -32.48 -21.67 -72.82
CA ALA A 782 -31.89 -20.33 -72.88
C ALA A 782 -31.58 -19.77 -71.48
N MET A 783 -32.48 -19.96 -70.51
CA MET A 783 -32.26 -19.54 -69.12
C MET A 783 -31.14 -20.33 -68.43
N LYS A 784 -31.03 -21.64 -68.69
CA LYS A 784 -29.91 -22.48 -68.21
C LYS A 784 -28.57 -22.03 -68.79
N ALA A 785 -28.51 -21.78 -70.10
CA ALA A 785 -27.29 -21.31 -70.76
C ALA A 785 -26.85 -19.94 -70.22
N ALA A 786 -27.79 -18.98 -70.11
CA ALA A 786 -27.53 -17.66 -69.53
C ALA A 786 -27.09 -17.74 -68.06
N LYS A 787 -27.66 -18.66 -67.26
CA LYS A 787 -27.21 -18.90 -65.88
C LYS A 787 -25.77 -19.42 -65.83
N VAL A 788 -25.42 -20.41 -66.64
CA VAL A 788 -24.05 -20.97 -66.67
C VAL A 788 -23.02 -19.93 -67.12
N GLU A 789 -23.34 -19.08 -68.10
CA GLU A 789 -22.45 -17.98 -68.51
C GLU A 789 -22.32 -16.91 -67.41
N ALA A 790 -23.43 -16.53 -66.76
CA ALA A 790 -23.41 -15.59 -65.63
C ALA A 790 -22.62 -16.13 -64.43
N GLU A 791 -22.74 -17.43 -64.12
CA GLU A 791 -22.04 -18.09 -63.01
C GLU A 791 -20.54 -18.27 -63.32
N ALA A 792 -20.18 -18.63 -64.55
CA ALA A 792 -18.79 -18.67 -65.01
C ALA A 792 -18.13 -17.28 -65.05
N LYS A 793 -18.89 -16.24 -65.38
CA LYS A 793 -18.42 -14.85 -65.27
C LYS A 793 -18.26 -14.42 -63.81
N ALA A 794 -19.28 -14.61 -62.98
CA ALA A 794 -19.25 -14.26 -61.56
C ALA A 794 -18.08 -14.94 -60.83
N LYS A 795 -17.73 -16.19 -61.18
CA LYS A 795 -16.56 -16.86 -60.64
C LYS A 795 -15.23 -16.20 -61.04
N ARG A 796 -15.08 -15.75 -62.28
CA ARG A 796 -13.88 -15.00 -62.72
C ARG A 796 -13.79 -13.63 -62.05
N ASP A 797 -14.89 -12.89 -62.05
CA ASP A 797 -14.99 -11.58 -61.39
C ASP A 797 -14.68 -11.71 -59.88
N ALA A 798 -15.07 -12.83 -59.24
CA ALA A 798 -14.74 -13.15 -57.86
C ALA A 798 -13.28 -13.60 -57.63
N GLU A 799 -12.69 -14.40 -58.53
CA GLU A 799 -11.28 -14.80 -58.46
C GLU A 799 -10.34 -13.58 -58.68
N GLU A 800 -10.68 -12.68 -59.60
CA GLU A 800 -9.97 -11.41 -59.81
C GLU A 800 -10.14 -10.47 -58.60
N ALA A 801 -11.35 -10.35 -58.04
CA ALA A 801 -11.59 -9.60 -56.82
C ALA A 801 -10.87 -10.20 -55.59
N ALA A 802 -10.72 -11.52 -55.50
CA ALA A 802 -9.97 -12.19 -54.44
C ALA A 802 -8.46 -11.94 -54.57
N ALA A 803 -7.92 -12.01 -55.80
CA ALA A 803 -6.53 -11.66 -56.07
C ALA A 803 -6.24 -10.17 -55.75
N ALA A 804 -7.14 -9.26 -56.15
CA ALA A 804 -7.03 -7.84 -55.83
C ALA A 804 -7.12 -7.57 -54.32
N ARG A 805 -8.00 -8.26 -53.59
CA ARG A 805 -8.09 -8.18 -52.12
C ARG A 805 -6.83 -8.71 -51.43
N LYS A 806 -6.25 -9.81 -51.92
CA LYS A 806 -4.98 -10.34 -51.40
C LYS A 806 -3.84 -9.35 -51.60
N ALA A 807 -3.66 -8.83 -52.82
CA ALA A 807 -2.64 -7.84 -53.13
C ALA A 807 -2.82 -6.53 -52.34
N ALA A 808 -4.07 -6.11 -52.09
CA ALA A 808 -4.36 -4.98 -51.22
C ALA A 808 -3.99 -5.24 -49.75
N LYS A 809 -4.26 -6.44 -49.22
CA LYS A 809 -3.89 -6.83 -47.84
C LYS A 809 -2.37 -6.89 -47.66
N GLU A 810 -1.66 -7.51 -48.60
CA GLU A 810 -0.19 -7.57 -48.63
C GLU A 810 0.43 -6.16 -48.72
N ALA A 811 -0.20 -5.24 -49.47
CA ALA A 811 0.23 -3.84 -49.54
C ALA A 811 -0.01 -3.08 -48.22
N THR A 812 -1.14 -3.28 -47.54
CA THR A 812 -1.40 -2.66 -46.22
C THR A 812 -0.48 -3.19 -45.13
N GLU A 813 -0.22 -4.50 -45.09
CA GLU A 813 0.72 -5.11 -44.14
C GLU A 813 2.16 -4.61 -44.35
N ALA A 814 2.57 -4.40 -45.60
CA ALA A 814 3.87 -3.81 -45.93
C ALA A 814 3.95 -2.30 -45.60
N GLU A 815 2.81 -1.58 -45.56
CA GLU A 815 2.77 -0.19 -45.09
C GLU A 815 2.78 -0.09 -43.56
N GLN A 816 2.11 -1.02 -42.86
CA GLN A 816 2.10 -1.10 -41.39
C GLN A 816 3.51 -1.38 -40.83
N ARG A 817 4.19 -2.42 -41.33
CA ARG A 817 5.58 -2.75 -40.93
C ARG A 817 6.55 -1.57 -41.08
N ARG A 818 6.38 -0.75 -42.13
CA ARG A 818 7.21 0.44 -42.36
C ARG A 818 6.89 1.61 -41.41
N LYS A 819 5.70 1.66 -40.82
CA LYS A 819 5.36 2.61 -39.76
C LYS A 819 5.91 2.10 -38.43
N GLU A 820 5.71 0.82 -38.12
CA GLU A 820 6.27 0.14 -36.96
C GLU A 820 7.80 0.30 -36.88
N GLU A 821 8.53 0.01 -37.97
CA GLU A 821 9.99 0.20 -38.06
C GLU A 821 10.42 1.67 -37.83
N ALA A 822 9.68 2.64 -38.39
CA ALA A 822 10.00 4.06 -38.27
C ALA A 822 9.67 4.63 -36.88
N GLU A 823 8.57 4.18 -36.28
CA GLU A 823 8.17 4.52 -34.91
C GLU A 823 9.12 3.87 -33.89
N GLU A 824 9.66 2.67 -34.16
CA GLU A 824 10.69 2.08 -33.33
C GLU A 824 12.03 2.81 -33.43
N GLU A 825 12.45 3.24 -34.62
CA GLU A 825 13.64 4.09 -34.79
C GLU A 825 13.45 5.43 -34.07
N GLU A 826 12.28 6.09 -34.19
CA GLU A 826 12.03 7.33 -33.46
C GLU A 826 11.98 7.11 -31.94
N ARG A 827 11.40 6.00 -31.46
CA ARG A 827 11.40 5.63 -30.03
C ARG A 827 12.83 5.47 -29.52
N ARG A 828 13.67 4.68 -30.19
CA ARG A 828 15.09 4.51 -29.84
C ARG A 828 15.85 5.84 -29.84
N ARG A 829 15.54 6.72 -30.80
CA ARG A 829 16.16 8.06 -30.90
C ARG A 829 15.70 9.02 -29.80
N ARG A 830 14.41 9.01 -29.43
CA ARG A 830 13.87 9.77 -28.30
C ARG A 830 14.48 9.28 -26.99
N GLU A 831 14.64 7.97 -26.83
CA GLU A 831 15.24 7.36 -25.65
C GLU A 831 16.74 7.67 -25.52
N LEU A 832 17.53 7.57 -26.59
CA LEU A 832 18.92 8.01 -26.59
C LEU A 832 19.06 9.49 -26.24
N ALA A 833 18.20 10.35 -26.79
CA ALA A 833 18.18 11.78 -26.44
C ALA A 833 17.77 12.02 -24.98
N ALA A 834 16.89 11.20 -24.40
CA ALA A 834 16.53 11.23 -22.99
C ALA A 834 17.70 10.78 -22.10
N ARG A 835 18.43 9.72 -22.47
CA ARG A 835 19.66 9.27 -21.81
C ARG A 835 20.75 10.36 -21.88
N GLU A 836 21.01 10.98 -23.03
CA GLU A 836 21.98 12.09 -23.18
C GLU A 836 21.61 13.33 -22.35
N ALA A 837 20.33 13.71 -22.34
CA ALA A 837 19.84 14.83 -21.53
C ALA A 837 19.93 14.53 -20.04
N TYR A 838 19.69 13.27 -19.65
CA TYR A 838 19.83 12.79 -18.29
C TYR A 838 21.29 12.78 -17.82
N ASP A 839 22.21 12.21 -18.59
CA ASP A 839 23.67 12.27 -18.39
C ASP A 839 24.15 13.71 -18.15
N SER A 840 23.62 14.65 -18.94
CA SER A 840 23.93 16.09 -18.85
C SER A 840 23.34 16.79 -17.61
N SER A 841 22.33 16.19 -16.96
CA SER A 841 21.67 16.74 -15.77
C SER A 841 22.28 16.27 -14.45
N LEU A 842 22.99 15.14 -14.47
CA LEU A 842 23.48 14.47 -13.28
C LEU A 842 24.60 15.25 -12.57
N SER A 843 24.62 15.15 -11.25
CA SER A 843 25.70 15.71 -10.41
C SER A 843 26.20 14.68 -9.39
N ALA A 844 27.46 14.83 -8.99
CA ALA A 844 28.09 13.94 -8.01
C ALA A 844 27.48 14.16 -6.62
N LEU A 845 26.78 13.16 -6.09
CA LEU A 845 26.25 13.23 -4.72
C LEU A 845 27.36 13.05 -3.68
N LYS A 846 27.14 13.62 -2.50
CA LYS A 846 28.10 13.63 -1.40
C LYS A 846 27.42 13.19 -0.12
N ASP A 847 27.91 12.13 0.50
CA ASP A 847 27.41 11.64 1.80
C ASP A 847 27.61 12.75 2.86
N PRO A 848 26.52 13.30 3.44
CA PRO A 848 26.59 14.43 4.36
C PRO A 848 27.25 14.06 5.70
N ALA A 849 27.29 12.78 6.08
CA ALA A 849 27.84 12.34 7.35
C ALA A 849 29.36 12.15 7.35
N THR A 850 29.99 12.11 6.17
CA THR A 850 31.43 11.80 6.01
C THR A 850 32.17 12.71 5.05
N GLY A 851 31.44 13.35 4.13
CA GLY A 851 31.99 14.16 3.04
C GLY A 851 32.54 13.36 1.86
N VAL A 852 32.35 12.04 1.79
CA VAL A 852 32.70 11.23 0.62
C VAL A 852 31.80 11.60 -0.56
N SER A 853 32.40 11.90 -1.72
CA SER A 853 31.68 12.14 -2.97
C SER A 853 31.65 10.87 -3.82
N PHE A 854 30.52 10.60 -4.45
CA PHE A 854 30.32 9.52 -5.41
C PHE A 854 30.07 10.11 -6.80
N PRO A 855 30.70 9.58 -7.87
CA PRO A 855 30.44 10.05 -9.23
C PRO A 855 28.97 9.78 -9.63
N PRO A 856 28.37 10.60 -10.50
CA PRO A 856 26.98 10.42 -10.93
C PRO A 856 26.72 9.13 -11.72
N LYS A 857 27.75 8.64 -12.42
CA LYS A 857 27.70 7.53 -13.37
C LYS A 857 29.01 6.75 -13.29
N LEU A 858 28.96 5.43 -13.52
CA LEU A 858 30.12 4.54 -13.58
C LEU A 858 30.57 4.26 -15.01
N GLU A 859 31.75 3.65 -15.13
CA GLU A 859 32.36 3.23 -16.39
C GLU A 859 31.51 2.17 -17.14
N ASP A 860 30.59 1.47 -16.45
CA ASP A 860 29.66 0.47 -16.99
C ASP A 860 28.22 1.01 -17.25
N ASP A 861 28.06 2.31 -17.54
CA ASP A 861 26.76 2.98 -17.75
C ASP A 861 25.75 2.90 -16.56
N LEU A 862 26.20 2.55 -15.35
CA LEU A 862 25.35 2.49 -14.15
C LEU A 862 25.23 3.86 -13.45
N TYR A 863 24.02 4.22 -13.03
CA TYR A 863 23.63 5.54 -12.53
C TYR A 863 23.46 5.58 -11.01
N LEU A 864 23.99 6.62 -10.36
CA LEU A 864 23.93 6.79 -8.92
C LEU A 864 22.51 7.10 -8.42
N MET A 865 21.85 6.11 -7.85
CA MET A 865 20.49 6.22 -7.29
C MET A 865 20.49 7.02 -5.98
N GLY A 866 21.46 6.80 -5.10
CA GLY A 866 21.56 7.49 -3.82
C GLY A 866 22.81 7.15 -3.01
N VAL A 867 23.03 7.88 -1.91
CA VAL A 867 24.21 7.76 -1.04
C VAL A 867 23.84 7.71 0.43
N GLY A 868 24.59 6.96 1.23
CA GLY A 868 24.37 6.82 2.67
C GLY A 868 25.62 6.43 3.46
N VAL A 869 25.43 6.14 4.74
CA VAL A 869 26.51 5.80 5.69
C VAL A 869 26.11 4.63 6.59
N ARG A 870 26.95 3.59 6.65
CA ARG A 870 26.80 2.55 7.68
C ARG A 870 27.43 3.02 8.98
N ARG A 871 26.63 3.06 10.04
CA ARG A 871 27.09 3.32 11.41
C ARG A 871 27.14 2.03 12.22
N LYS A 872 28.10 1.92 13.13
CA LYS A 872 28.09 0.91 14.20
C LYS A 872 28.22 1.65 15.53
N ALA A 873 27.11 1.69 16.28
CA ALA A 873 26.90 2.70 17.32
C ALA A 873 27.23 4.12 16.79
N ILE A 874 28.11 4.86 17.46
CA ILE A 874 28.46 6.25 17.14
C ILE A 874 29.47 6.35 15.97
N ILE A 875 30.07 5.24 15.53
CA ILE A 875 31.16 5.25 14.54
C ILE A 875 30.61 5.08 13.11
N ASN A 876 30.86 6.05 12.23
CA ASN A 876 30.73 5.90 10.78
C ASN A 876 31.80 4.90 10.29
N VAL A 877 31.39 3.77 9.70
CA VAL A 877 32.30 2.69 9.28
C VAL A 877 32.74 2.86 7.82
N TYR A 878 31.75 3.08 6.95
CA TYR A 878 31.93 3.37 5.54
C TYR A 878 30.75 4.20 5.02
N SER A 879 30.98 4.92 3.94
CA SER A 879 29.93 5.46 3.08
C SER A 879 29.56 4.43 2.02
N VAL A 880 28.32 4.47 1.53
CA VAL A 880 27.85 3.61 0.43
C VAL A 880 27.12 4.45 -0.61
N GLY A 881 27.39 4.19 -1.89
CA GLY A 881 26.60 4.68 -3.03
C GLY A 881 26.01 3.48 -3.77
N ALA A 882 24.71 3.53 -4.05
CA ALA A 882 24.00 2.52 -4.84
C ALA A 882 23.83 3.00 -6.28
N TYR A 883 24.17 2.13 -7.24
CA TYR A 883 24.05 2.39 -8.67
C TYR A 883 23.26 1.27 -9.33
N SER A 884 22.40 1.59 -10.29
CA SER A 884 21.70 0.59 -11.10
C SER A 884 21.57 1.08 -12.55
N SER A 885 20.87 0.34 -13.39
CA SER A 885 20.65 0.70 -14.78
C SER A 885 19.74 1.92 -14.93
N TYR A 886 19.61 2.47 -16.14
CA TYR A 886 18.76 3.63 -16.41
C TYR A 886 17.28 3.29 -16.15
N GLU A 887 16.89 2.12 -16.63
CA GLU A 887 15.55 1.54 -16.61
C GLU A 887 15.09 1.30 -15.17
N ALA A 888 15.96 0.70 -14.34
CA ALA A 888 15.69 0.46 -12.92
C ALA A 888 15.44 1.76 -12.11
N ARG A 889 15.89 2.91 -12.62
CA ARG A 889 15.58 4.23 -12.05
C ARG A 889 14.32 4.85 -12.67
N THR A 890 14.16 4.80 -14.00
CA THR A 890 12.97 5.39 -14.64
C THR A 890 11.67 4.68 -14.24
N CYS A 891 11.71 3.38 -13.94
CA CYS A 891 10.60 2.66 -13.31
C CYS A 891 10.12 3.25 -11.97
N LEU A 892 10.91 4.11 -11.31
CA LEU A 892 10.55 4.74 -10.03
C LEU A 892 10.05 6.18 -10.20
N SER A 893 10.49 6.87 -11.26
CA SER A 893 10.04 8.23 -11.59
C SER A 893 8.89 8.28 -12.60
N GLY A 894 8.55 7.16 -13.26
CA GLY A 894 7.44 7.05 -14.22
C GLY A 894 6.06 7.22 -13.58
N ASP A 895 5.85 6.60 -12.42
CA ASP A 895 4.60 6.67 -11.65
C ASP A 895 4.49 8.01 -10.89
N SER A 896 4.42 9.13 -11.60
CA SER A 896 3.92 10.44 -11.13
C SER A 896 4.26 10.83 -9.67
N SER A 897 5.41 11.48 -9.48
CA SER A 897 5.95 11.94 -8.19
C SER A 897 5.18 13.10 -7.50
N SER A 898 3.87 13.20 -7.75
CA SER A 898 3.00 14.32 -7.35
C SER A 898 1.74 13.90 -6.56
N SER A 899 1.69 12.66 -6.03
CA SER A 899 0.66 12.22 -5.08
C SER A 899 1.13 12.37 -3.62
N PRO A 900 0.93 13.53 -2.94
CA PRO A 900 1.32 13.70 -1.54
C PRO A 900 0.45 12.80 -0.64
N GLY A 901 0.99 11.65 -0.24
CA GLY A 901 0.27 10.66 0.56
C GLY A 901 0.67 9.20 0.30
N ARG A 902 1.40 8.88 -0.79
CA ARG A 902 1.91 7.52 -0.98
C ARG A 902 2.77 7.08 0.20
N ASN A 903 2.54 5.86 0.67
CA ASN A 903 3.33 5.26 1.73
C ASN A 903 4.78 5.07 1.25
N LYS A 904 5.72 5.51 2.10
CA LYS A 904 7.16 5.40 1.85
C LYS A 904 7.61 3.96 1.64
N ASN A 905 6.96 3.00 2.33
CA ASN A 905 7.34 1.60 2.25
C ASN A 905 7.03 1.02 0.86
N ASP A 906 5.85 1.28 0.29
CA ASP A 906 5.43 0.79 -1.03
C ASP A 906 6.43 1.21 -2.13
N VAL A 907 6.90 2.47 -2.06
CA VAL A 907 7.93 2.99 -2.97
C VAL A 907 9.27 2.28 -2.76
N LEU A 908 9.62 1.93 -1.53
CA LEU A 908 10.84 1.19 -1.19
C LEU A 908 10.76 -0.29 -1.57
N GLU A 909 9.58 -0.93 -1.52
CA GLU A 909 9.35 -2.29 -2.02
C GLU A 909 9.39 -2.35 -3.56
N ARG A 910 8.82 -1.34 -4.23
CA ARG A 910 8.95 -1.16 -5.69
C ARG A 910 10.42 -0.93 -6.10
N LEU A 911 11.16 -0.09 -5.39
CA LEU A 911 12.61 0.08 -5.54
C LEU A 911 13.37 -1.23 -5.34
N GLN A 912 13.08 -1.97 -4.26
CA GLN A 912 13.73 -3.24 -3.95
C GLN A 912 13.45 -4.28 -5.04
N SER A 913 12.25 -4.29 -5.60
CA SER A 913 11.85 -5.16 -6.72
C SER A 913 12.54 -4.78 -8.03
N ALA A 914 12.53 -3.50 -8.40
CA ALA A 914 13.21 -3.00 -9.60
C ALA A 914 14.73 -3.23 -9.55
N VAL A 915 15.36 -3.03 -8.40
CA VAL A 915 16.79 -3.32 -8.18
C VAL A 915 17.12 -4.81 -8.25
N LYS A 916 16.16 -5.70 -7.93
CA LYS A 916 16.28 -7.17 -8.04
C LYS A 916 16.00 -7.70 -9.45
N SER A 917 15.23 -6.99 -10.28
CA SER A 917 14.93 -7.38 -11.67
C SER A 917 15.91 -6.80 -12.69
N ALA A 918 16.55 -5.67 -12.37
CA ALA A 918 17.62 -5.06 -13.14
C ALA A 918 18.74 -6.05 -13.51
N ASP A 919 19.35 -5.88 -14.69
CA ASP A 919 20.45 -6.75 -15.14
C ASP A 919 21.69 -6.64 -14.24
N ARG A 920 21.97 -5.44 -13.71
CA ARG A 920 23.12 -5.18 -12.84
C ARG A 920 22.88 -3.99 -11.91
N THR A 921 23.15 -4.18 -10.62
CA THR A 921 23.17 -3.15 -9.58
C THR A 921 24.52 -3.18 -8.86
N SER A 922 25.21 -2.05 -8.79
CA SER A 922 26.53 -1.91 -8.13
C SER A 922 26.42 -1.14 -6.82
N PHE A 923 26.88 -1.73 -5.71
CA PHE A 923 27.09 -1.02 -4.44
C PHE A 923 28.58 -0.70 -4.27
N ILE A 924 28.92 0.60 -4.18
CA ILE A 924 30.28 1.04 -3.90
C ILE A 924 30.37 1.50 -2.44
N LEU A 925 31.17 0.81 -1.64
CA LEU A 925 31.46 1.13 -0.25
C LEU A 925 32.82 1.82 -0.18
N ASN A 926 32.91 2.98 0.47
CA ASN A 926 34.16 3.71 0.69
C ASN A 926 34.45 3.79 2.20
N MET A 927 35.53 3.13 2.63
CA MET A 927 35.87 2.98 4.04
C MET A 927 36.22 4.32 4.69
N THR A 928 35.53 4.67 5.77
CA THR A 928 35.81 5.88 6.56
C THR A 928 36.52 5.57 7.88
N PHE A 929 36.37 4.33 8.38
CA PHE A 929 37.11 3.75 9.49
C PHE A 929 38.06 2.63 9.03
N LYS A 930 39.06 2.24 9.83
CA LYS A 930 39.97 1.12 9.53
C LYS A 930 39.42 -0.19 10.09
N ALA A 931 39.22 -1.19 9.23
CA ALA A 931 38.80 -2.56 9.61
C ALA A 931 39.86 -3.60 9.21
N SER A 932 39.95 -4.73 9.91
CA SER A 932 40.68 -5.91 9.41
C SER A 932 39.86 -6.59 8.31
N ALA A 933 40.52 -7.33 7.40
CA ALA A 933 39.85 -8.12 6.38
C ALA A 933 38.80 -9.08 6.98
N GLU A 934 39.16 -9.77 8.07
CA GLU A 934 38.26 -10.70 8.78
C GLU A 934 37.04 -10.00 9.39
N ALA A 935 37.21 -8.84 10.02
CA ALA A 935 36.09 -8.10 10.61
C ALA A 935 35.16 -7.51 9.54
N MET A 936 35.69 -7.15 8.37
CA MET A 936 34.88 -6.62 7.26
C MET A 936 34.12 -7.73 6.54
N ALA A 937 34.80 -8.83 6.20
CA ALA A 937 34.19 -10.01 5.58
C ALA A 937 33.12 -10.64 6.48
N GLY A 938 33.43 -10.84 7.76
CA GLY A 938 32.47 -11.32 8.77
C GLY A 938 31.25 -10.40 8.85
N ALA A 939 31.44 -9.10 9.12
CA ALA A 939 30.32 -8.17 9.28
C ALA A 939 29.52 -7.86 7.99
N ILE A 940 29.88 -8.45 6.85
CA ILE A 940 29.06 -8.53 5.63
C ILE A 940 28.34 -9.88 5.59
N ALA A 941 29.05 -11.00 5.74
CA ALA A 941 28.48 -12.34 5.81
C ALA A 941 27.38 -12.46 6.88
N ASP A 942 27.62 -11.95 8.09
CA ASP A 942 26.67 -11.91 9.21
C ASP A 942 25.41 -11.06 8.89
N SER A 943 25.49 -10.14 7.91
CA SER A 943 24.36 -9.32 7.45
C SER A 943 23.58 -9.96 6.30
N VAL A 944 24.26 -10.75 5.45
CA VAL A 944 23.67 -11.45 4.29
C VAL A 944 23.03 -12.78 4.71
N ALA A 945 23.64 -13.53 5.62
CA ALA A 945 23.15 -14.84 6.09
C ALA A 945 21.66 -14.86 6.47
N PRO A 946 21.11 -13.94 7.29
CA PRO A 946 19.68 -13.95 7.66
C PRO A 946 18.72 -13.52 6.51
N ARG A 947 19.25 -13.20 5.33
CA ARG A 947 18.51 -12.82 4.11
C ARG A 947 18.70 -13.83 2.97
N HIS A 948 19.67 -14.73 3.07
CA HIS A 948 19.99 -15.69 2.02
C HIS A 948 19.21 -16.99 2.21
N ALA A 949 18.28 -17.26 1.31
CA ALA A 949 17.50 -18.51 1.30
C ALA A 949 18.23 -19.70 0.62
N GLY A 950 19.46 -19.49 0.13
CA GLY A 950 20.29 -20.54 -0.47
C GLY A 950 21.26 -21.19 0.53
N ASP A 951 22.16 -22.03 0.02
CA ASP A 951 23.18 -22.69 0.85
C ASP A 951 24.16 -21.67 1.47
N GLN A 952 24.39 -21.81 2.77
CA GLN A 952 25.33 -21.02 3.57
C GLN A 952 26.77 -21.09 3.03
N THR A 953 27.14 -22.12 2.27
CA THR A 953 28.43 -22.20 1.57
C THR A 953 28.68 -20.99 0.65
N ASN A 954 27.66 -20.44 -0.01
CA ASN A 954 27.76 -19.23 -0.83
C ASN A 954 28.18 -18.00 0.00
N VAL A 955 27.67 -17.91 1.24
CA VAL A 955 27.94 -16.80 2.16
C VAL A 955 29.36 -16.90 2.73
N ASP A 956 29.82 -18.11 3.03
CA ASP A 956 31.21 -18.33 3.46
C ASP A 956 32.23 -18.24 2.30
N GLU A 957 31.83 -18.52 1.05
CA GLU A 957 32.65 -18.21 -0.13
C GLU A 957 32.78 -16.70 -0.37
N LEU A 958 31.68 -15.94 -0.29
CA LEU A 958 31.70 -14.47 -0.35
C LEU A 958 32.64 -13.88 0.71
N LYS A 959 32.54 -14.39 1.94
CA LYS A 959 33.39 -14.02 3.08
C LYS A 959 34.87 -14.34 2.81
N LYS A 960 35.17 -15.49 2.20
CA LYS A 960 36.52 -15.86 1.77
C LYS A 960 37.05 -14.93 0.69
N ILE A 961 36.28 -14.64 -0.36
CA ILE A 961 36.64 -13.73 -1.46
C ILE A 961 36.97 -12.33 -0.95
N ILE A 962 36.14 -11.76 -0.07
CA ILE A 962 36.40 -10.44 0.56
C ILE A 962 37.70 -10.49 1.39
N LEU A 963 37.90 -11.56 2.17
CA LEU A 963 39.06 -11.72 3.06
C LEU A 963 40.37 -11.88 2.27
N GLU A 964 40.38 -12.70 1.22
CA GLU A 964 41.53 -12.93 0.35
C GLU A 964 41.82 -11.70 -0.52
N GLY A 965 40.79 -11.06 -1.08
CA GLY A 965 40.89 -9.81 -1.84
C GLY A 965 41.55 -8.68 -1.06
N VAL A 966 41.11 -8.39 0.17
CA VAL A 966 41.74 -7.36 1.01
C VAL A 966 43.19 -7.71 1.37
N LYS A 967 43.51 -9.01 1.55
CA LYS A 967 44.89 -9.46 1.81
C LYS A 967 45.80 -9.39 0.58
N LYS A 968 45.25 -9.55 -0.63
CA LYS A 968 45.93 -9.40 -1.92
C LYS A 968 46.24 -7.92 -2.21
N VAL A 969 45.22 -7.06 -2.15
CA VAL A 969 45.31 -5.64 -2.58
C VAL A 969 45.96 -4.75 -1.52
N LYS A 970 45.62 -4.91 -0.23
CA LYS A 970 46.18 -4.05 0.84
C LYS A 970 47.33 -4.74 1.58
N LYS A 971 48.54 -4.22 1.37
CA LYS A 971 49.75 -4.56 2.16
C LYS A 971 49.49 -4.37 3.66
N GLY A 972 49.22 -5.47 4.36
CA GLY A 972 48.85 -5.49 5.79
C GLY A 972 47.46 -6.05 6.11
N GLY A 973 46.66 -6.51 5.13
CA GLY A 973 45.44 -7.30 5.37
C GLY A 973 44.31 -6.54 6.08
N ALA A 974 44.27 -5.22 5.95
CA ALA A 974 43.29 -4.35 6.59
C ALA A 974 42.79 -3.29 5.61
N ALA A 975 41.48 -3.12 5.54
CA ALA A 975 40.84 -2.05 4.78
C ALA A 975 41.03 -0.73 5.55
N THR A 976 41.91 0.12 5.05
CA THR A 976 42.18 1.46 5.59
C THR A 976 41.15 2.47 5.10
N LYS A 977 41.07 3.64 5.75
CA LYS A 977 40.28 4.77 5.23
C LYS A 977 40.64 5.06 3.77
N GLY A 978 39.64 5.25 2.91
CA GLY A 978 39.79 5.43 1.47
C GLY A 978 39.92 4.13 0.65
N THR A 979 39.88 2.95 1.28
CA THR A 979 39.71 1.69 0.54
C THR A 979 38.31 1.64 -0.04
N THR A 980 38.17 1.29 -1.32
CA THR A 980 36.85 1.05 -1.92
C THR A 980 36.59 -0.44 -2.11
N PHE A 981 35.35 -0.84 -1.85
CA PHE A 981 34.80 -2.12 -2.29
C PHE A 981 33.69 -1.84 -3.29
N ARG A 982 33.61 -2.63 -4.35
CA ARG A 982 32.51 -2.65 -5.30
C ARG A 982 31.88 -4.04 -5.29
N PHE A 983 30.57 -4.09 -5.11
CA PHE A 983 29.76 -5.30 -5.13
C PHE A 983 28.77 -5.19 -6.28
N ASP A 984 28.96 -5.98 -7.32
CA ASP A 984 28.08 -6.01 -8.48
C ASP A 984 27.13 -7.19 -8.32
N CYS A 985 25.87 -6.85 -8.10
CA CYS A 985 24.74 -7.77 -7.99
C CYS A 985 24.13 -7.88 -9.39
N ASP A 986 24.16 -9.08 -9.95
CA ASP A 986 23.65 -9.38 -11.29
C ASP A 986 22.81 -10.67 -11.27
N LYS A 987 22.32 -11.07 -12.45
CA LYS A 987 21.43 -12.22 -12.61
C LYS A 987 22.11 -13.58 -12.40
N ASP A 988 23.44 -13.68 -12.58
CA ASP A 988 24.18 -14.93 -12.34
C ASP A 988 24.76 -14.98 -10.91
N GLY A 989 24.97 -13.83 -10.26
CA GLY A 989 25.41 -13.78 -8.87
C GLY A 989 26.00 -12.45 -8.41
N LEU A 990 27.02 -12.54 -7.55
CA LEU A 990 27.61 -11.43 -6.81
C LEU A 990 29.12 -11.35 -7.08
N SER A 991 29.55 -10.34 -7.83
CA SER A 991 30.96 -10.07 -8.13
C SER A 991 31.54 -9.05 -7.14
N VAL A 992 32.77 -9.26 -6.68
CA VAL A 992 33.45 -8.41 -5.68
C VAL A 992 34.74 -7.84 -6.27
N SER A 993 34.93 -6.54 -6.11
CA SER A 993 36.20 -5.86 -6.42
C SER A 993 36.68 -4.99 -5.25
N VAL A 994 38.00 -4.88 -5.07
CA VAL A 994 38.66 -4.08 -4.02
C VAL A 994 39.61 -3.10 -4.70
N ASP A 995 39.44 -1.80 -4.47
CA ASP A 995 40.19 -0.71 -5.11
C ASP A 995 40.25 -0.78 -6.65
N ARG A 996 39.17 -1.25 -7.29
CA ARG A 996 39.01 -1.56 -8.73
C ARG A 996 39.62 -2.88 -9.21
N GLU A 997 40.38 -3.61 -8.39
CA GLU A 997 40.81 -4.97 -8.75
C GLU A 997 39.69 -5.98 -8.47
N ASN A 998 39.27 -6.76 -9.47
CA ASN A 998 38.31 -7.85 -9.26
C ASN A 998 38.97 -8.99 -8.47
N VAL A 999 38.33 -9.41 -7.38
CA VAL A 999 38.85 -10.40 -6.44
C VAL A 999 38.09 -11.73 -6.45
N GLY A 1000 36.94 -11.82 -7.12
CA GLY A 1000 36.15 -13.03 -7.26
C GLY A 1000 34.65 -12.78 -7.47
N ARG A 1001 33.91 -13.84 -7.84
CA ARG A 1001 32.45 -13.85 -8.02
C ARG A 1001 31.87 -15.10 -7.36
N VAL A 1002 30.74 -14.98 -6.69
CA VAL A 1002 29.92 -16.13 -6.23
C VAL A 1002 28.72 -16.24 -7.16
N ALA A 1003 28.59 -17.38 -7.85
CA ALA A 1003 27.53 -17.61 -8.84
C ALA A 1003 26.20 -18.02 -8.19
N SER A 1004 25.55 -17.08 -7.49
CA SER A 1004 24.31 -17.33 -6.77
C SER A 1004 23.36 -16.11 -6.81
N ARG A 1005 22.29 -16.22 -7.62
CA ARG A 1005 21.25 -15.19 -7.76
C ARG A 1005 20.50 -14.88 -6.46
N THR A 1006 20.34 -15.88 -5.58
CA THR A 1006 19.75 -15.67 -4.25
C THR A 1006 20.74 -15.01 -3.27
N LEU A 1007 22.03 -14.97 -3.59
CA LEU A 1007 23.02 -14.21 -2.82
C LEU A 1007 23.07 -12.75 -3.26
N SER A 1008 22.98 -12.45 -4.56
CA SER A 1008 22.91 -11.08 -5.06
C SER A 1008 21.63 -10.37 -4.60
N GLY A 1009 20.47 -11.03 -4.69
CA GLY A 1009 19.23 -10.53 -4.11
C GLY A 1009 19.31 -10.26 -2.59
N ALA A 1010 19.86 -11.21 -1.83
CA ALA A 1010 20.06 -11.04 -0.38
C ALA A 1010 21.06 -9.93 -0.02
N PHE A 1011 22.03 -9.64 -0.90
CA PHE A 1011 22.98 -8.55 -0.72
C PHE A 1011 22.34 -7.17 -0.99
N CYS A 1012 21.48 -7.05 -2.01
CA CYS A 1012 20.65 -5.85 -2.20
C CYS A 1012 19.81 -5.55 -0.93
N ASP A 1013 19.24 -6.58 -0.33
CA ASP A 1013 18.38 -6.45 0.86
C ASP A 1013 19.13 -5.95 2.10
N VAL A 1014 20.43 -6.22 2.24
CA VAL A 1014 21.29 -5.64 3.29
C VAL A 1014 21.29 -4.10 3.27
N PHE A 1015 20.98 -3.50 2.11
CA PHE A 1015 20.98 -2.05 1.89
C PHE A 1015 19.58 -1.46 1.64
N LEU A 1016 18.60 -2.26 1.21
CA LEU A 1016 17.29 -1.79 0.73
C LEU A 1016 16.07 -2.29 1.52
N ASP A 1017 16.21 -3.23 2.46
CA ASP A 1017 15.10 -3.68 3.30
C ASP A 1017 14.89 -2.81 4.58
N ASP A 1018 13.85 -3.10 5.37
CA ASP A 1018 13.54 -2.35 6.60
C ASP A 1018 14.54 -2.56 7.76
N LYS A 1019 15.49 -3.48 7.59
CA LYS A 1019 16.60 -3.76 8.52
C LYS A 1019 17.94 -3.40 7.88
N ALA A 1020 17.93 -2.50 6.88
CA ALA A 1020 19.10 -2.13 6.11
C ALA A 1020 20.21 -1.52 6.99
N VAL A 1021 21.47 -1.84 6.68
CA VAL A 1021 22.63 -1.38 7.46
C VAL A 1021 22.96 0.11 7.27
N SER A 1022 22.22 0.80 6.40
CA SER A 1022 22.33 2.23 6.12
C SER A 1022 20.95 2.80 5.73
N PRO A 1023 20.04 3.08 6.68
CA PRO A 1023 18.72 3.65 6.38
C PRO A 1023 18.81 4.95 5.56
N ALA A 1024 19.82 5.79 5.85
CA ALA A 1024 20.12 7.00 5.09
C ALA A 1024 20.37 6.77 3.58
N LEU A 1025 20.72 5.55 3.16
CA LEU A 1025 20.81 5.19 1.75
C LEU A 1025 19.41 5.01 1.14
N ARG A 1026 18.50 4.28 1.81
CA ARG A 1026 17.08 4.16 1.40
C ARG A 1026 16.44 5.55 1.33
N ASP A 1027 16.67 6.37 2.35
CA ASP A 1027 16.18 7.76 2.41
C ASP A 1027 16.74 8.60 1.25
N SER A 1028 18.03 8.46 0.93
CA SER A 1028 18.64 9.18 -0.21
C SER A 1028 18.17 8.67 -1.57
N ILE A 1029 17.82 7.39 -1.73
CA ILE A 1029 17.27 6.89 -3.00
C ILE A 1029 15.82 7.37 -3.13
N TYR A 1030 15.01 7.23 -2.07
CA TYR A 1030 13.63 7.73 -2.04
C TYR A 1030 13.54 9.24 -2.35
N GLY A 1031 14.43 10.06 -1.79
CA GLY A 1031 14.50 11.50 -2.08
C GLY A 1031 15.12 11.88 -3.43
N ASN A 1032 15.48 10.90 -4.26
CA ASN A 1032 16.13 11.06 -5.57
C ASN A 1032 15.31 10.46 -6.73
N CYS A 1033 14.14 9.89 -6.45
CA CYS A 1033 13.23 9.26 -7.42
C CYS A 1033 12.01 10.16 -7.69
#